data_AF-A0A6N1YA18-F1
#
_entry.id   AF-A0A6N1YA18-F1
#
_cell.length_a   1.000
_cell.length_b   1.000
_cell.length_c   1.000
_cell.angle_alpha   90.00
_cell.angle_beta   90.00
_cell.angle_gamma   90.00
#
_symmetry.space_group_name_H-M   'P 1'
#
loop_
_entity.id
_entity.type
_entity.pdbx_description
1 polymer ?
#
loop_
_entity_poly.entity_id
_entity_poly.type
_entity_poly.pdbx_seq_one_letter_code
_entity_poly.pdbx_strand_id
1 'polypeptide(L)'
;MILPAGFDQPLQKIQLEDWDLTFSYQFDTNGPDPESFAFGADGPTVFPLESNPQIGLVAVKKPGIFNLAFLLGDERSTHIEAEGLQIEVNAAINDGTQTYSLQCTIEKGHLDIEELIRFEWDKLQIKFESGSTTPKLNVDGFRIYTPVGAEEPVLDLDTNIDLSNFYISSKCLALTVKDTSVDDLLGMVAPNLSQSIDSDKQNMTVQIIFGSDGGVGIEECRIEWTSGADNAEQSFTLPGINVKVSEVSFFTVLVSWEGSGSNKKIAKISFIATLAKDQGLSASSSFAWDRAEERELQNDIKEPKEVFKLTLQAREEISIVLADFSLKGALPKFFQSTEKLTELSLDNSDSLCSKINLSFSDINLSDWVATFEVSDKLSLPFLNSDSTGQHIEVKKFDGTGIKINDKGIAFPLGVIVHITDTLKLETTIDVSVGLTTFALNMDVADLVLKSDKEQLTGNFLGLNWRFTPNNNKEYFILTTKDSDYRIKQSQGTKLELEYGLLGEDPIIFVVENFELNEAGVSLKATVSDRPAKLNGLDTKVRFKDSSFEIVNNHNKGFTLAGTGLVPPLLGDGMASIALQFEPESEGGALKLVSGAAEIKGDQMLECKGTGFRFEVNAIGLKFVDDGQYHLYFTISGKARFNPSADSTGPLSMLSKVELELVDCPITGDASVLAEHIDFLVALPKPVDFDFLGCFNMELRAIGFEPQSKVFDGGDCQTSCRLKL
;
A
#
# COMPACT_ATOMS: atom_id res chain seq x y z
N MET A 1 -77.36 64.49 15.82
CA MET A 1 -78.07 63.20 15.62
C MET A 1 -77.05 62.10 15.87
N ILE A 2 -77.47 61.07 16.61
CA ILE A 2 -76.68 60.01 17.27
C ILE A 2 -75.93 59.11 16.26
N LEU A 3 -74.70 58.66 16.60
CA LEU A 3 -73.91 57.61 15.91
C LEU A 3 -74.54 56.21 16.06
N PRO A 4 -74.31 55.26 15.12
CA PRO A 4 -73.34 54.17 15.36
C PRO A 4 -72.50 53.83 14.09
N ALA A 5 -71.18 53.59 14.14
CA ALA A 5 -70.38 52.48 14.71
C ALA A 5 -70.29 51.22 13.81
N GLY A 6 -69.07 50.81 13.43
CA GLY A 6 -68.70 49.40 13.21
C GLY A 6 -67.92 48.99 11.94
N PHE A 7 -66.58 49.02 12.02
CA PHE A 7 -65.55 48.05 11.55
C PHE A 7 -65.39 47.54 10.08
N ASP A 8 -64.11 47.57 9.70
CA ASP A 8 -63.29 46.68 8.83
C ASP A 8 -63.65 46.37 7.38
N GLN A 9 -62.86 46.97 6.47
CA GLN A 9 -62.21 46.26 5.35
C GLN A 9 -60.85 46.92 5.00
N PRO A 10 -59.76 46.15 4.85
CA PRO A 10 -58.72 46.48 3.89
C PRO A 10 -58.78 45.53 2.68
N LEU A 11 -58.54 46.12 1.51
CA LEU A 11 -58.15 45.56 0.20
C LEU A 11 -58.98 46.16 -0.92
N GLN A 12 -58.70 47.44 -1.23
CA GLN A 12 -58.86 47.89 -2.61
C GLN A 12 -57.56 47.61 -3.34
N LYS A 13 -57.60 46.61 -4.22
CA LYS A 13 -56.63 46.43 -5.29
C LYS A 13 -56.77 47.64 -6.22
N ILE A 14 -55.94 48.66 -6.04
CA ILE A 14 -55.92 49.81 -6.93
C ILE A 14 -55.13 49.38 -8.17
N GLN A 15 -55.84 49.14 -9.28
CA GLN A 15 -55.22 49.11 -10.60
C GLN A 15 -54.81 50.53 -10.94
N LEU A 16 -53.51 50.75 -11.01
CA LEU A 16 -52.94 52.04 -11.37
C LEU A 16 -52.43 51.96 -12.81
N GLU A 17 -53.18 52.60 -13.72
CA GLU A 17 -52.70 52.92 -15.07
C GLU A 17 -51.91 54.25 -15.00
N ASP A 18 -50.81 54.32 -15.73
CA ASP A 18 -49.87 55.45 -15.88
C ASP A 18 -48.88 55.71 -14.73
N TRP A 19 -47.73 55.02 -14.74
CA TRP A 19 -46.58 55.37 -13.89
C TRP A 19 -45.35 55.75 -14.72
N ASP A 20 -44.81 56.92 -14.36
CA ASP A 20 -43.39 57.30 -14.39
C ASP A 20 -42.79 56.95 -13.03
N LEU A 21 -41.65 56.25 -12.97
CA LEU A 21 -40.93 56.00 -11.73
C LEU A 21 -39.55 56.66 -11.78
N THR A 22 -39.43 57.77 -11.06
CA THR A 22 -38.17 58.45 -10.73
C THR A 22 -37.90 58.20 -9.25
N PHE A 23 -36.73 57.69 -8.89
CA PHE A 23 -36.30 57.65 -7.49
C PHE A 23 -35.24 58.74 -7.28
N SER A 24 -35.56 59.73 -6.45
CA SER A 24 -34.63 60.75 -5.97
C SER A 24 -34.84 60.93 -4.47
N TYR A 25 -33.79 60.74 -3.68
CA TYR A 25 -33.82 61.01 -2.24
C TYR A 25 -32.70 61.98 -1.90
N GLN A 26 -33.06 63.15 -1.37
CA GLN A 26 -32.13 64.04 -0.68
C GLN A 26 -32.89 64.68 0.49
N PHE A 27 -32.34 64.53 1.69
CA PHE A 27 -32.66 65.42 2.82
C PHE A 27 -31.46 66.34 3.02
N ASP A 28 -31.70 67.65 2.90
CA ASP A 28 -31.05 68.59 3.79
C ASP A 28 -32.08 69.62 4.26
N THR A 29 -32.14 69.81 5.56
CA THR A 29 -33.07 70.70 6.26
C THR A 29 -32.42 72.06 6.44
N ASN A 30 -32.87 73.09 5.71
CA ASN A 30 -32.88 74.50 6.13
C ASN A 30 -33.74 75.35 5.16
N GLY A 31 -34.87 75.92 5.63
CA GLY A 31 -35.73 76.86 4.88
C GLY A 31 -35.21 78.31 4.86
N PRO A 32 -36.00 79.35 4.46
CA PRO A 32 -37.43 79.36 4.12
C PRO A 32 -37.84 80.10 2.81
N ASP A 33 -39.11 79.85 2.43
CA ASP A 33 -40.08 80.71 1.71
C ASP A 33 -40.05 80.90 0.18
N PRO A 34 -41.24 81.16 -0.43
CA PRO A 34 -41.68 80.54 -1.67
C PRO A 34 -41.94 81.57 -2.79
N GLU A 35 -41.68 81.20 -4.04
CA GLU A 35 -42.37 81.84 -5.17
C GLU A 35 -42.22 80.97 -6.44
N SER A 36 -43.38 80.57 -6.96
CA SER A 36 -43.69 80.16 -8.34
C SER A 36 -42.53 79.95 -9.32
N PHE A 37 -42.37 78.78 -9.94
CA PHE A 37 -41.96 78.71 -11.36
C PHE A 37 -42.50 77.44 -12.05
N ALA A 38 -42.96 77.65 -13.28
CA ALA A 38 -43.68 76.73 -14.14
C ALA A 38 -42.80 75.60 -14.71
N PHE A 39 -43.44 74.48 -15.04
CA PHE A 39 -42.85 73.40 -15.83
C PHE A 39 -42.42 73.90 -17.21
N GLY A 40 -41.12 73.85 -17.48
CA GLY A 40 -40.52 73.96 -18.80
C GLY A 40 -39.65 72.73 -19.04
N ALA A 41 -39.94 72.00 -20.12
CA ALA A 41 -39.13 70.91 -20.64
C ALA A 41 -37.77 71.45 -21.09
N ASP A 42 -36.68 70.79 -20.68
CA ASP A 42 -35.49 70.53 -21.51
C ASP A 42 -34.44 69.71 -20.73
N GLY A 43 -34.12 68.53 -21.27
CA GLY A 43 -32.81 67.83 -21.20
C GLY A 43 -32.32 67.22 -19.88
N PRO A 44 -31.83 65.96 -19.86
CA PRO A 44 -31.17 65.41 -18.69
C PRO A 44 -29.77 66.02 -18.52
N THR A 45 -29.51 66.52 -17.32
CA THR A 45 -28.15 66.83 -16.84
C THR A 45 -27.68 65.63 -16.02
N VAL A 46 -26.62 64.95 -16.50
CA VAL A 46 -25.97 63.85 -15.79
C VAL A 46 -25.04 64.43 -14.73
N PHE A 47 -25.21 64.03 -13.46
CA PHE A 47 -24.22 64.26 -12.41
C PHE A 47 -23.28 63.05 -12.35
N PRO A 48 -21.95 63.24 -12.24
CA PRO A 48 -21.05 62.15 -11.95
C PRO A 48 -21.23 61.72 -10.49
N LEU A 49 -21.55 60.43 -10.28
CA LEU A 49 -21.47 59.80 -8.97
C LEU A 49 -20.00 59.43 -8.71
N GLU A 50 -19.39 60.08 -7.71
CA GLU A 50 -18.08 59.66 -7.20
C GLU A 50 -18.22 58.34 -6.39
N SER A 51 -17.47 57.34 -6.84
CA SER A 51 -16.86 56.24 -6.07
C SER A 51 -17.64 55.61 -4.90
N ASN A 52 -18.64 54.77 -5.22
CA ASN A 52 -18.89 53.46 -4.58
C ASN A 52 -20.14 52.82 -5.20
N PRO A 53 -20.19 51.50 -5.49
CA PRO A 53 -21.40 50.89 -6.01
C PRO A 53 -22.41 50.73 -4.87
N GLN A 54 -23.42 51.61 -4.82
CA GLN A 54 -24.66 51.35 -4.11
C GLN A 54 -25.72 50.93 -5.13
N ILE A 55 -26.47 49.87 -4.82
CA ILE A 55 -27.55 49.33 -5.66
C ILE A 55 -28.52 50.46 -6.04
N GLY A 56 -28.56 50.81 -7.32
CA GLY A 56 -29.51 51.78 -7.86
C GLY A 56 -30.70 51.05 -8.48
N LEU A 57 -31.92 51.39 -8.07
CA LEU A 57 -33.14 50.83 -8.66
C LEU A 57 -33.67 51.82 -9.70
N VAL A 58 -33.58 51.47 -10.97
CA VAL A 58 -34.05 52.31 -12.09
C VAL A 58 -35.11 51.54 -12.88
N ALA A 59 -36.34 52.01 -12.84
CA ALA A 59 -37.41 51.46 -13.68
C ALA A 59 -37.39 52.15 -15.04
N VAL A 60 -37.25 51.39 -16.14
CA VAL A 60 -37.28 51.95 -17.50
C VAL A 60 -38.47 51.38 -18.26
N LYS A 61 -39.37 52.26 -18.71
CA LYS A 61 -40.56 51.89 -19.47
C LYS A 61 -40.23 51.72 -20.96
N LYS A 62 -40.40 50.50 -21.50
CA LYS A 62 -40.55 50.27 -22.95
C LYS A 62 -42.02 49.92 -23.25
N PRO A 63 -42.61 50.34 -24.37
CA PRO A 63 -44.00 50.00 -24.68
C PRO A 63 -44.19 48.47 -24.75
N GLY A 64 -44.96 47.91 -23.82
CA GLY A 64 -45.36 46.49 -23.82
C GLY A 64 -44.57 45.54 -22.90
N ILE A 65 -43.51 46.00 -22.20
CA ILE A 65 -42.73 45.17 -21.26
C ILE A 65 -42.32 46.05 -20.06
N PHE A 66 -42.55 45.56 -18.84
CA PHE A 66 -41.99 46.17 -17.63
C PHE A 66 -40.60 45.61 -17.40
N ASN A 67 -39.56 46.40 -17.69
CA ASN A 67 -38.19 46.04 -17.33
C ASN A 67 -37.77 46.85 -16.10
N LEU A 68 -37.39 46.16 -15.02
CA LEU A 68 -36.69 46.79 -13.90
C LEU A 68 -35.19 46.67 -14.17
N ALA A 69 -34.46 47.79 -14.20
CA ALA A 69 -33.00 47.77 -14.27
C ALA A 69 -32.44 47.95 -12.86
N PHE A 70 -31.73 46.95 -12.36
CA PHE A 70 -30.81 47.14 -11.24
C PHE A 70 -29.47 47.63 -11.81
N LEU A 71 -29.03 48.82 -11.42
CA LEU A 71 -27.68 49.25 -11.72
C LEU A 71 -26.74 48.59 -10.72
N LEU A 72 -26.15 47.48 -11.15
CA LEU A 72 -24.99 46.84 -10.55
C LEU A 72 -23.78 47.17 -11.44
N GLY A 73 -23.18 48.34 -11.23
CA GLY A 73 -21.95 48.74 -11.94
C GLY A 73 -22.15 49.40 -13.32
N ASP A 74 -21.14 49.29 -14.19
CA ASP A 74 -21.05 49.95 -15.51
C ASP A 74 -22.13 49.42 -16.49
N GLU A 75 -22.87 50.33 -17.13
CA GLU A 75 -23.96 50.06 -18.08
C GLU A 75 -23.53 49.24 -19.31
N ARG A 76 -22.22 49.13 -19.60
CA ARG A 76 -21.72 48.44 -20.79
C ARG A 76 -21.54 46.93 -20.62
N SER A 77 -21.64 46.42 -19.40
CA SER A 77 -21.22 45.07 -19.02
C SER A 77 -22.31 44.22 -18.37
N THR A 78 -23.51 44.75 -18.12
CA THR A 78 -24.51 44.06 -17.31
C THR A 78 -25.89 44.13 -17.96
N HIS A 79 -26.51 42.99 -18.24
CA HIS A 79 -27.85 42.89 -18.84
C HIS A 79 -28.80 42.19 -17.86
N ILE A 80 -29.98 42.78 -17.62
CA ILE A 80 -30.99 42.22 -16.71
C ILE A 80 -32.32 42.15 -17.44
N GLU A 81 -32.95 40.98 -17.41
CA GLU A 81 -34.34 40.82 -17.82
C GLU A 81 -35.14 40.21 -16.68
N ALA A 82 -36.31 40.76 -16.40
CA ALA A 82 -37.16 40.31 -15.31
C ALA A 82 -38.63 40.38 -15.75
N GLU A 83 -39.42 39.39 -15.35
CA GLU A 83 -40.84 39.29 -15.62
C GLU A 83 -41.65 39.29 -14.31
N GLY A 84 -42.84 39.90 -14.35
CA GLY A 84 -43.81 39.83 -13.26
C GLY A 84 -43.44 40.63 -12.01
N LEU A 85 -43.40 41.96 -12.12
CA LEU A 85 -43.19 42.85 -10.97
C LEU A 85 -44.50 43.10 -10.21
N GLN A 86 -44.55 42.66 -8.96
CA GLN A 86 -45.58 43.03 -7.99
C GLN A 86 -44.98 43.92 -6.92
N ILE A 87 -45.47 45.15 -6.79
CA ILE A 87 -45.09 46.06 -5.70
C ILE A 87 -46.24 46.10 -4.69
N GLU A 88 -45.96 45.74 -3.45
CA GLU A 88 -46.86 45.86 -2.32
C GLU A 88 -46.30 46.91 -1.35
N VAL A 89 -47.08 47.96 -1.09
CA VAL A 89 -46.75 49.00 -0.12
C VAL A 89 -47.61 48.80 1.10
N ASN A 90 -47.00 48.34 2.20
CA ASN A 90 -47.67 48.13 3.46
C ASN A 90 -47.33 49.30 4.41
N ALA A 91 -48.33 50.13 4.70
CA ALA A 91 -48.21 51.25 5.62
C ALA A 91 -48.88 50.90 6.95
N ALA A 92 -48.12 50.98 8.05
CA ALA A 92 -48.63 50.81 9.40
C ALA A 92 -48.47 52.10 10.20
N ILE A 93 -49.42 52.38 11.09
CA ILE A 93 -49.35 53.51 12.02
C ILE A 93 -49.23 52.93 13.41
N ASN A 94 -48.04 53.01 14.00
CA ASN A 94 -47.79 52.64 15.39
C ASN A 94 -47.26 53.86 16.14
N ASP A 95 -47.90 54.20 17.27
CA ASP A 95 -47.48 55.29 18.17
C ASP A 95 -47.22 56.65 17.47
N GLY A 96 -48.08 57.01 16.50
CA GLY A 96 -47.98 58.27 15.77
C GLY A 96 -46.85 58.33 14.72
N THR A 97 -46.09 57.25 14.55
CA THR A 97 -45.08 57.11 13.49
C THR A 97 -45.66 56.26 12.37
N GLN A 98 -45.68 56.82 11.15
CA GLN A 98 -46.00 56.07 9.94
C GLN A 98 -44.77 55.28 9.51
N THR A 99 -44.87 53.96 9.56
CA THR A 99 -43.86 53.05 9.03
C THR A 99 -44.36 52.49 7.71
N TYR A 100 -43.59 52.75 6.66
CA TYR A 100 -43.83 52.19 5.33
C TYR A 100 -42.88 51.00 5.15
N SER A 101 -43.43 49.89 4.66
CA SER A 101 -42.65 48.78 4.15
C SER A 101 -43.00 48.59 2.68
N LEU A 102 -41.97 48.57 1.84
CA LEU A 102 -42.09 48.31 0.42
C LEU A 102 -41.66 46.87 0.19
N GLN A 103 -42.52 46.07 -0.42
CA GLN A 103 -42.20 44.72 -0.87
C GLN A 103 -42.33 44.67 -2.39
N CYS A 104 -41.21 44.52 -3.10
CA CYS A 104 -41.22 44.21 -4.52
C CYS A 104 -41.06 42.70 -4.69
N THR A 105 -41.88 42.05 -5.49
CA THR A 105 -41.72 40.65 -5.88
C THR A 105 -41.57 40.59 -7.39
N ILE A 106 -40.55 39.88 -7.87
CA ILE A 106 -40.30 39.62 -9.28
C ILE A 106 -40.49 38.12 -9.48
N GLU A 107 -41.36 37.71 -10.37
CA GLU A 107 -41.74 36.29 -10.54
C GLU A 107 -40.77 35.49 -11.39
N LYS A 108 -39.96 36.09 -12.25
CA LYS A 108 -38.81 35.43 -12.92
C LYS A 108 -37.80 36.48 -13.33
N GLY A 109 -36.53 36.14 -13.41
CA GLY A 109 -35.58 37.03 -14.05
C GLY A 109 -34.20 36.42 -14.21
N HIS A 110 -33.38 37.12 -14.97
CA HIS A 110 -31.97 36.82 -15.10
C HIS A 110 -31.11 38.08 -15.17
N LEU A 111 -29.86 37.94 -14.71
CA LEU A 111 -28.80 38.94 -14.74
C LEU A 111 -27.61 38.31 -15.45
N ASP A 112 -27.31 38.77 -16.66
CA ASP A 112 -26.11 38.45 -17.40
C ASP A 112 -25.03 39.48 -17.08
N ILE A 113 -23.90 39.03 -16.52
CA ILE A 113 -22.72 39.87 -16.29
C ILE A 113 -21.66 39.50 -17.32
N GLU A 114 -21.32 40.47 -18.15
CA GLU A 114 -20.26 40.47 -19.16
C GLU A 114 -20.34 39.31 -20.17
N GLU A 115 -21.55 38.75 -20.40
CA GLU A 115 -21.78 37.51 -21.17
C GLU A 115 -21.12 36.26 -20.55
N LEU A 116 -20.67 36.34 -19.29
CA LEU A 116 -19.88 35.32 -18.61
C LEU A 116 -20.66 34.55 -17.57
N ILE A 117 -21.51 35.24 -16.82
CA ILE A 117 -22.28 34.64 -15.74
C ILE A 117 -23.71 35.10 -15.86
N ARG A 118 -24.61 34.13 -15.95
CA ARG A 118 -26.05 34.39 -15.82
C ARG A 118 -26.49 33.98 -14.43
N PHE A 119 -27.10 34.90 -13.70
CA PHE A 119 -27.93 34.55 -12.55
C PHE A 119 -29.35 34.43 -13.06
N GLU A 120 -30.07 33.35 -12.75
CA GLU A 120 -31.51 33.24 -12.96
C GLU A 120 -32.20 33.10 -11.60
N TRP A 121 -33.45 33.52 -11.50
CA TRP A 121 -34.27 33.29 -10.31
C TRP A 121 -35.72 33.02 -10.70
N ASP A 122 -36.36 32.15 -9.92
CA ASP A 122 -37.79 31.86 -10.01
C ASP A 122 -38.62 32.82 -9.15
N LYS A 123 -38.01 33.53 -8.20
CA LYS A 123 -38.67 34.63 -7.49
C LYS A 123 -37.65 35.52 -6.82
N LEU A 124 -37.77 36.83 -6.94
CA LEU A 124 -36.96 37.79 -6.17
C LEU A 124 -37.89 38.71 -5.39
N GLN A 125 -37.87 38.59 -4.07
CA GLN A 125 -38.57 39.48 -3.14
C GLN A 125 -37.59 40.49 -2.54
N ILE A 126 -37.94 41.77 -2.59
CA ILE A 126 -37.17 42.88 -2.05
C ILE A 126 -38.03 43.56 -1.00
N LYS A 127 -37.63 43.48 0.26
CA LYS A 127 -38.34 44.06 1.39
C LYS A 127 -37.52 45.21 1.99
N PHE A 128 -38.09 46.40 1.94
CA PHE A 128 -37.57 47.56 2.64
C PHE A 128 -38.30 47.68 3.98
N GLU A 129 -37.57 47.51 5.07
CA GLU A 129 -38.10 47.66 6.43
C GLU A 129 -37.93 49.10 6.92
N SER A 130 -38.93 49.62 7.61
CA SER A 130 -38.89 51.00 8.12
C SER A 130 -37.70 51.19 9.08
N GLY A 131 -36.86 52.18 8.78
CA GLY A 131 -35.64 52.48 9.54
C GLY A 131 -34.37 51.74 9.08
N SER A 132 -34.49 50.82 8.10
CA SER A 132 -33.32 50.20 7.45
C SER A 132 -32.98 50.94 6.15
N THR A 133 -31.69 51.25 5.95
CA THR A 133 -31.16 51.72 4.65
C THR A 133 -30.83 50.56 3.71
N THR A 134 -30.82 49.33 4.21
CA THR A 134 -30.45 48.14 3.45
C THR A 134 -31.71 47.31 3.18
N PRO A 135 -32.07 47.07 1.90
CA PRO A 135 -33.16 46.16 1.58
C PRO A 135 -32.81 44.73 1.96
N LYS A 136 -33.78 43.98 2.49
CA LYS A 136 -33.69 42.52 2.56
C LYS A 136 -34.12 41.97 1.22
N LEU A 137 -33.23 41.25 0.56
CA LEU A 137 -33.59 40.52 -0.65
C LEU A 137 -33.75 39.05 -0.27
N ASN A 138 -34.76 38.42 -0.85
CA ASN A 138 -35.08 37.03 -0.64
C ASN A 138 -35.33 36.39 -2.01
N VAL A 139 -34.53 35.39 -2.38
CA VAL A 139 -34.51 34.84 -3.74
C VAL A 139 -34.88 33.36 -3.71
N ASP A 140 -35.90 32.94 -4.46
CA ASP A 140 -36.26 31.54 -4.67
C ASP A 140 -35.78 31.06 -6.04
N GLY A 141 -35.34 29.80 -6.14
CA GLY A 141 -34.89 29.15 -7.37
C GLY A 141 -33.71 29.85 -8.05
N PHE A 142 -32.72 30.27 -7.25
CA PHE A 142 -31.57 31.03 -7.72
C PHE A 142 -30.55 30.12 -8.41
N ARG A 143 -30.31 30.36 -9.69
CA ARG A 143 -29.41 29.57 -10.54
C ARG A 143 -28.26 30.43 -11.03
N ILE A 144 -27.06 29.87 -11.08
CA ILE A 144 -25.87 30.52 -11.65
C ILE A 144 -25.37 29.68 -12.81
N TYR A 145 -25.21 30.28 -13.98
CA TYR A 145 -24.70 29.64 -15.19
C TYR A 145 -23.37 30.28 -15.59
N THR A 146 -22.42 29.46 -16.03
CA THR A 146 -21.20 29.92 -16.68
C THR A 146 -20.88 29.01 -17.87
N PRO A 147 -20.49 29.51 -19.06
CA PRO A 147 -20.78 30.81 -19.68
C PRO A 147 -22.24 30.94 -20.14
N VAL A 148 -22.67 32.14 -20.58
CA VAL A 148 -24.04 32.37 -21.09
C VAL A 148 -24.34 31.40 -22.25
N GLY A 149 -25.36 30.54 -22.06
CA GLY A 149 -25.74 29.47 -23.00
C GLY A 149 -25.47 28.04 -22.53
N ALA A 150 -24.93 27.84 -21.32
CA ALA A 150 -24.89 26.52 -20.69
C ALA A 150 -26.33 25.97 -20.47
N GLU A 151 -26.57 24.72 -20.87
CA GLU A 151 -27.88 24.06 -20.70
C GLU A 151 -28.16 23.68 -19.23
N GLU A 152 -27.11 23.58 -18.41
CA GLU A 152 -27.19 23.25 -16.98
C GLU A 152 -26.54 24.35 -16.14
N PRO A 153 -27.13 24.73 -15.00
CA PRO A 153 -26.54 25.68 -14.06
C PRO A 153 -25.32 25.08 -13.37
N VAL A 154 -24.31 25.92 -13.11
CA VAL A 154 -23.14 25.58 -12.27
C VAL A 154 -23.48 25.63 -10.79
N LEU A 155 -24.51 26.39 -10.43
CA LEU A 155 -25.09 26.44 -9.09
C LEU A 155 -26.61 26.48 -9.21
N ASP A 156 -27.33 25.57 -8.57
CA ASP A 156 -28.79 25.61 -8.47
C ASP A 156 -29.15 25.62 -6.99
N LEU A 157 -29.58 26.79 -6.50
CA LEU A 157 -29.99 27.01 -5.12
C LEU A 157 -31.51 27.16 -5.08
N ASP A 158 -32.18 26.10 -4.65
CA ASP A 158 -33.62 26.11 -4.37
C ASP A 158 -33.93 26.66 -2.96
N THR A 159 -33.15 27.63 -2.50
CA THR A 159 -33.25 28.19 -1.14
C THR A 159 -33.26 29.71 -1.11
N ASN A 160 -33.92 30.23 -0.06
CA ASN A 160 -34.07 31.65 0.21
C ASN A 160 -32.74 32.30 0.60
N ILE A 161 -32.11 33.04 -0.33
CA ILE A 161 -30.86 33.77 -0.06
C ILE A 161 -31.18 35.12 0.57
N ASP A 162 -30.74 35.33 1.82
CA ASP A 162 -30.74 36.65 2.49
C ASP A 162 -29.58 37.51 1.96
N LEU A 163 -29.82 38.32 0.93
CA LEU A 163 -28.76 39.15 0.32
C LEU A 163 -28.42 40.42 1.12
N SER A 164 -28.74 40.49 2.42
CA SER A 164 -28.24 41.57 3.29
C SER A 164 -26.70 41.57 3.40
N ASN A 165 -26.06 40.48 2.99
CA ASN A 165 -24.62 40.24 3.00
C ASN A 165 -24.12 39.79 1.60
N PHE A 166 -24.12 40.70 0.63
CA PHE A 166 -23.75 40.43 -0.77
C PHE A 166 -22.88 41.56 -1.34
N TYR A 167 -21.85 41.20 -2.11
CA TYR A 167 -20.96 42.11 -2.82
C TYR A 167 -20.75 41.63 -4.26
N ILE A 168 -20.85 42.53 -5.23
CA ILE A 168 -20.58 42.20 -6.64
C ILE A 168 -19.86 43.34 -7.35
N SER A 169 -18.92 42.97 -8.21
CA SER A 169 -18.20 43.87 -9.09
C SER A 169 -17.81 43.14 -10.38
N SER A 170 -17.21 43.85 -11.34
CA SER A 170 -16.61 43.23 -12.54
C SER A 170 -15.42 42.32 -12.22
N LYS A 171 -14.88 42.34 -11.00
CA LYS A 171 -13.73 41.51 -10.59
C LYS A 171 -14.11 40.31 -9.73
N CYS A 172 -15.21 40.39 -9.00
CA CYS A 172 -15.59 39.32 -8.08
C CYS A 172 -17.07 39.38 -7.68
N LEU A 173 -17.55 38.24 -7.22
CA LEU A 173 -18.81 38.04 -6.53
C LEU A 173 -18.49 37.51 -5.13
N ALA A 174 -19.10 38.05 -4.08
CA ALA A 174 -19.04 37.46 -2.75
C ALA A 174 -20.40 37.54 -2.06
N LEU A 175 -20.82 36.48 -1.38
CA LEU A 175 -22.13 36.43 -0.74
C LEU A 175 -22.11 35.49 0.46
N THR A 176 -22.87 35.84 1.50
CA THR A 176 -23.11 34.95 2.63
C THR A 176 -24.50 34.32 2.53
N VAL A 177 -24.54 33.00 2.48
CA VAL A 177 -25.76 32.18 2.53
C VAL A 177 -25.97 31.72 3.97
N LYS A 178 -27.22 31.78 4.42
CA LYS A 178 -27.70 31.10 5.63
C LYS A 178 -28.58 29.95 5.17
N ASP A 179 -28.62 28.85 5.92
CA ASP A 179 -29.54 27.71 5.74
C ASP A 179 -28.97 26.49 4.96
N THR A 180 -29.71 25.38 5.08
CA THR A 180 -29.51 23.94 4.83
C THR A 180 -28.86 23.46 3.53
N SER A 181 -28.43 24.34 2.62
CA SER A 181 -27.86 23.95 1.30
C SER A 181 -26.32 23.81 1.28
N VAL A 182 -25.65 23.95 2.43
CA VAL A 182 -24.18 23.77 2.52
C VAL A 182 -23.76 22.40 2.00
N ASP A 183 -24.55 21.36 2.31
CA ASP A 183 -24.30 20.01 1.85
C ASP A 183 -24.46 19.87 0.34
N ASP A 184 -25.48 20.47 -0.27
CA ASP A 184 -25.66 20.42 -1.74
C ASP A 184 -24.49 21.10 -2.46
N LEU A 185 -24.07 22.27 -1.95
CA LEU A 185 -22.94 23.03 -2.49
C LEU A 185 -21.61 22.29 -2.37
N LEU A 186 -21.33 21.70 -1.21
CA LEU A 186 -20.11 20.91 -1.01
C LEU A 186 -20.16 19.59 -1.77
N GLY A 187 -21.35 19.01 -1.93
CA GLY A 187 -21.58 17.80 -2.74
C GLY A 187 -21.27 18.00 -4.21
N MET A 188 -21.49 19.21 -4.74
CA MET A 188 -21.05 19.61 -6.09
C MET A 188 -19.52 19.63 -6.24
N VAL A 189 -18.79 20.01 -5.18
CA VAL A 189 -17.31 20.01 -5.20
C VAL A 189 -16.77 18.60 -5.01
N ALA A 190 -17.29 17.87 -4.03
CA ALA A 190 -17.00 16.46 -3.81
C ALA A 190 -18.16 15.77 -3.07
N PRO A 191 -18.75 14.69 -3.61
CA PRO A 191 -19.92 14.01 -3.05
C PRO A 191 -19.78 13.50 -1.61
N ASN A 192 -18.54 13.32 -1.12
CA ASN A 192 -18.28 12.82 0.23
C ASN A 192 -18.09 13.93 1.27
N LEU A 193 -18.04 15.21 0.86
CA LEU A 193 -17.97 16.34 1.79
C LEU A 193 -19.34 16.71 2.37
N SER A 194 -20.42 16.38 1.65
CA SER A 194 -21.80 16.74 1.99
C SER A 194 -22.50 15.83 2.99
N GLN A 195 -21.89 14.71 3.41
CA GLN A 195 -22.50 13.76 4.35
C GLN A 195 -22.13 14.03 5.81
N SER A 196 -21.47 15.16 6.07
CA SER A 196 -20.59 15.34 7.23
C SER A 196 -20.92 16.54 8.10
N ILE A 197 -21.94 17.32 7.74
CA ILE A 197 -22.21 18.62 8.34
C ILE A 197 -23.62 18.62 8.95
N ASP A 198 -23.73 19.10 10.19
CA ASP A 198 -25.03 19.37 10.81
C ASP A 198 -25.54 20.71 10.27
N SER A 199 -26.55 20.65 9.39
CA SER A 199 -26.97 21.71 8.49
C SER A 199 -27.76 22.85 9.15
N ASP A 200 -28.22 22.67 10.39
CA ASP A 200 -29.35 23.46 10.89
C ASP A 200 -29.03 24.94 11.22
N LYS A 201 -27.76 25.38 11.28
CA LYS A 201 -27.39 26.77 11.68
C LYS A 201 -26.02 27.26 11.20
N GLN A 202 -25.62 27.01 9.95
CA GLN A 202 -24.31 27.47 9.45
C GLN A 202 -24.44 28.67 8.50
N ASN A 203 -23.54 29.63 8.67
CA ASN A 203 -23.31 30.69 7.70
C ASN A 203 -22.22 30.20 6.75
N MET A 204 -22.47 30.25 5.45
CA MET A 204 -21.48 29.99 4.42
C MET A 204 -21.18 31.29 3.69
N THR A 205 -19.92 31.64 3.50
CA THR A 205 -19.50 32.74 2.64
C THR A 205 -18.85 32.19 1.38
N VAL A 206 -19.37 32.57 0.23
CA VAL A 206 -18.83 32.19 -1.09
C VAL A 206 -18.20 33.43 -1.72
N GLN A 207 -17.01 33.29 -2.27
CA GLN A 207 -16.29 34.29 -3.04
C GLN A 207 -15.88 33.68 -4.38
N ILE A 208 -16.16 34.36 -5.49
CA ILE A 208 -15.79 33.99 -6.84
C ILE A 208 -15.02 35.15 -7.46
N ILE A 209 -13.82 34.88 -7.98
CA ILE A 209 -12.96 35.88 -8.62
C ILE A 209 -12.95 35.66 -10.12
N PHE A 210 -13.17 36.74 -10.87
CA PHE A 210 -13.26 36.74 -12.32
C PHE A 210 -11.93 37.13 -12.98
N GLY A 211 -11.82 36.79 -14.27
CA GLY A 211 -10.63 36.99 -15.09
C GLY A 211 -10.11 38.42 -15.14
N SER A 212 -8.82 38.63 -14.88
CA SER A 212 -8.20 39.95 -15.03
C SER A 212 -8.02 40.40 -16.50
N ASP A 213 -8.01 39.46 -17.45
CA ASP A 213 -7.94 39.69 -18.90
C ASP A 213 -9.33 39.97 -19.52
N GLY A 214 -10.01 41.02 -19.06
CA GLY A 214 -11.31 41.43 -19.59
C GLY A 214 -12.47 40.50 -19.19
N GLY A 215 -12.45 39.99 -17.95
CA GLY A 215 -13.57 39.27 -17.34
C GLY A 215 -13.58 37.76 -17.61
N VAL A 216 -13.01 37.29 -18.72
CA VAL A 216 -13.34 35.95 -19.25
C VAL A 216 -12.97 34.79 -18.30
N GLY A 217 -13.99 34.22 -17.66
CA GLY A 217 -13.98 32.98 -16.89
C GLY A 217 -13.51 33.12 -15.42
N ILE A 218 -13.95 32.19 -14.57
CA ILE A 218 -13.59 32.10 -13.16
C ILE A 218 -12.10 31.82 -13.00
N GLU A 219 -11.43 32.50 -12.08
CA GLU A 219 -10.03 32.24 -11.71
C GLU A 219 -9.91 31.51 -10.38
N GLU A 220 -10.79 31.83 -9.43
CA GLU A 220 -10.79 31.26 -8.08
C GLU A 220 -12.21 31.26 -7.52
N CYS A 221 -12.55 30.23 -6.77
CA CYS A 221 -13.75 30.15 -5.95
C CYS A 221 -13.33 29.71 -4.55
N ARG A 222 -13.67 30.52 -3.54
CA ARG A 222 -13.41 30.25 -2.13
C ARG A 222 -14.74 30.15 -1.42
N ILE A 223 -14.94 29.03 -0.74
CA ILE A 223 -16.14 28.73 0.03
C ILE A 223 -15.73 28.55 1.47
N GLU A 224 -16.33 29.30 2.39
CA GLU A 224 -16.03 29.23 3.81
C GLU A 224 -17.27 28.99 4.63
N TRP A 225 -17.14 28.20 5.69
CA TRP A 225 -18.21 27.98 6.64
C TRP A 225 -17.65 27.72 8.04
N THR A 226 -18.43 28.05 9.05
CA THR A 226 -18.10 27.78 10.46
C THR A 226 -18.80 26.51 10.92
N SER A 227 -18.18 25.75 11.83
CA SER A 227 -18.91 24.66 12.49
C SER A 227 -20.04 25.26 13.33
N GLY A 228 -21.26 24.74 13.17
CA GLY A 228 -22.44 25.22 13.89
C GLY A 228 -22.23 25.34 15.41
N ALA A 229 -23.04 26.19 16.05
CA ALA A 229 -22.87 26.69 17.43
C ALA A 229 -22.87 25.65 18.57
N ASP A 230 -23.04 24.35 18.30
CA ASP A 230 -23.18 23.30 19.30
C ASP A 230 -21.90 22.45 19.51
N ASN A 231 -20.73 22.94 19.12
CA ASN A 231 -19.42 22.27 19.33
C ASN A 231 -19.38 20.81 18.80
N ALA A 232 -20.20 20.49 17.81
CA ALA A 232 -20.25 19.15 17.24
C ALA A 232 -18.99 18.86 16.43
N GLU A 233 -18.33 17.74 16.73
CA GLU A 233 -17.22 17.20 15.94
C GLU A 233 -17.69 16.96 14.49
N GLN A 234 -16.97 17.52 13.51
CA GLN A 234 -17.24 17.26 12.09
C GLN A 234 -16.35 16.13 11.58
N SER A 235 -16.93 15.20 10.81
CA SER A 235 -16.26 13.98 10.34
C SER A 235 -16.30 13.90 8.82
N PHE A 236 -15.16 13.99 8.14
CA PHE A 236 -15.02 13.96 6.69
C PHE A 236 -14.43 12.64 6.21
N THR A 237 -15.04 12.06 5.16
CA THR A 237 -14.53 10.86 4.48
C THR A 237 -13.82 11.27 3.20
N LEU A 238 -12.49 11.31 3.23
CA LEU A 238 -11.62 11.61 2.10
C LEU A 238 -11.11 10.30 1.46
N PRO A 239 -10.61 10.32 0.21
CA PRO A 239 -10.05 9.11 -0.41
C PRO A 239 -8.95 8.49 0.44
N GLY A 240 -9.24 7.33 1.04
CA GLY A 240 -8.35 6.57 1.91
C GLY A 240 -8.10 7.14 3.31
N ILE A 241 -8.82 8.22 3.70
CA ILE A 241 -8.60 8.91 4.98
C ILE A 241 -9.94 9.32 5.59
N ASN A 242 -10.10 9.09 6.89
CA ASN A 242 -11.19 9.69 7.67
C ASN A 242 -10.62 10.78 8.56
N VAL A 243 -11.18 11.99 8.53
CA VAL A 243 -10.72 13.12 9.33
C VAL A 243 -11.86 13.60 10.21
N LYS A 244 -11.57 13.71 11.51
CA LYS A 244 -12.47 14.28 12.51
C LYS A 244 -11.87 15.57 13.01
N VAL A 245 -12.65 16.64 13.05
CA VAL A 245 -12.19 17.95 13.51
C VAL A 245 -13.13 18.43 14.61
N SER A 246 -12.59 18.65 15.80
CA SER A 246 -13.35 19.14 16.95
C SER A 246 -13.29 20.66 16.95
N GLU A 247 -14.44 21.35 17.00
CA GLU A 247 -14.57 22.80 17.13
C GLU A 247 -13.62 23.55 16.20
N VAL A 248 -14.04 23.97 15.01
CA VAL A 248 -13.18 24.78 14.13
C VAL A 248 -13.49 26.26 14.25
N SER A 249 -12.52 27.10 13.89
CA SER A 249 -12.83 28.50 13.59
C SER A 249 -13.64 28.58 12.30
N PHE A 250 -13.13 27.99 11.22
CA PHE A 250 -13.85 27.84 9.95
C PHE A 250 -13.14 26.83 9.04
N PHE A 251 -13.88 26.31 8.07
CA PHE A 251 -13.35 25.55 6.94
C PHE A 251 -13.31 26.41 5.69
N THR A 252 -12.40 26.08 4.79
CA THR A 252 -12.27 26.73 3.48
C THR A 252 -12.10 25.66 2.40
N VAL A 253 -12.92 25.72 1.36
CA VAL A 253 -12.70 25.03 0.09
C VAL A 253 -12.26 26.06 -0.93
N LEU A 254 -11.07 25.85 -1.49
CA LEU A 254 -10.47 26.71 -2.51
C LEU A 254 -10.40 25.94 -3.82
N VAL A 255 -11.11 26.41 -4.83
CA VAL A 255 -11.07 25.89 -6.19
C VAL A 255 -10.34 26.92 -7.05
N SER A 256 -9.31 26.49 -7.77
CA SER A 256 -8.54 27.35 -8.66
C SER A 256 -8.55 26.84 -10.08
N TRP A 257 -8.61 27.78 -11.02
CA TRP A 257 -8.62 27.51 -12.45
C TRP A 257 -7.29 27.92 -13.07
N GLU A 258 -6.82 27.11 -14.03
CA GLU A 258 -5.66 27.43 -14.86
C GLU A 258 -6.04 27.46 -16.33
N GLY A 259 -5.25 28.19 -17.12
CA GLY A 259 -5.46 28.42 -18.54
C GLY A 259 -5.92 29.84 -18.84
N SER A 260 -6.18 30.11 -20.11
CA SER A 260 -6.56 31.44 -20.61
C SER A 260 -7.83 31.35 -21.46
N GLY A 261 -8.70 32.36 -21.36
CA GLY A 261 -9.94 32.46 -22.13
C GLY A 261 -10.86 31.24 -21.93
N SER A 262 -11.42 30.72 -23.02
CA SER A 262 -12.37 29.59 -23.03
C SER A 262 -11.75 28.23 -22.66
N ASN A 263 -10.42 28.13 -22.53
CA ASN A 263 -9.73 26.90 -22.17
C ASN A 263 -9.41 26.79 -20.67
N LYS A 264 -9.96 27.70 -19.83
CA LYS A 264 -9.84 27.62 -18.38
C LYS A 264 -10.49 26.33 -17.88
N LYS A 265 -9.74 25.58 -17.06
CA LYS A 265 -10.22 24.34 -16.41
C LYS A 265 -9.87 24.41 -14.93
N ILE A 266 -10.67 23.73 -14.11
CA ILE A 266 -10.32 23.51 -12.71
C ILE A 266 -8.97 22.79 -12.69
N ALA A 267 -8.00 23.37 -12.02
CA ALA A 267 -6.66 22.83 -11.92
C ALA A 267 -6.45 22.14 -10.58
N LYS A 268 -7.00 22.73 -9.53
CA LYS A 268 -6.70 22.34 -8.15
C LYS A 268 -7.87 22.66 -7.22
N ILE A 269 -8.13 21.75 -6.30
CA ILE A 269 -9.12 21.89 -5.22
C ILE A 269 -8.40 21.64 -3.90
N SER A 270 -8.42 22.60 -2.99
CA SER A 270 -7.80 22.49 -1.67
C SER A 270 -8.86 22.64 -0.58
N PHE A 271 -8.87 21.71 0.36
CA PHE A 271 -9.75 21.72 1.52
C PHE A 271 -8.91 22.01 2.76
N ILE A 272 -9.24 23.09 3.46
CA ILE A 272 -8.43 23.68 4.53
C ILE A 272 -9.31 23.82 5.77
N ALA A 273 -8.75 23.56 6.94
CA ALA A 273 -9.36 23.86 8.22
C ALA A 273 -8.50 24.87 8.97
N THR A 274 -9.15 25.89 9.56
CA THR A 274 -8.50 26.83 10.47
C THR A 274 -8.92 26.50 11.90
N LEU A 275 -7.94 26.14 12.71
CA LEU A 275 -8.10 25.73 14.10
C LEU A 275 -7.65 26.87 15.00
N ALA A 276 -8.45 27.18 16.01
CA ALA A 276 -8.00 28.02 17.12
C ALA A 276 -7.00 27.26 17.99
N LYS A 277 -6.34 28.01 18.87
CA LYS A 277 -5.47 27.44 19.88
C LYS A 277 -6.22 26.38 20.72
N ASP A 278 -5.53 25.28 21.02
CA ASP A 278 -6.01 24.13 21.81
C ASP A 278 -7.11 23.30 21.14
N GLN A 279 -7.58 23.66 19.93
CA GLN A 279 -8.46 22.84 19.10
C GLN A 279 -7.65 21.79 18.32
N GLY A 280 -8.31 20.72 17.89
CA GLY A 280 -7.62 19.58 17.32
C GLY A 280 -8.37 18.84 16.23
N LEU A 281 -7.64 17.94 15.58
CA LEU A 281 -8.16 16.99 14.63
C LEU A 281 -7.63 15.59 14.92
N SER A 282 -8.38 14.60 14.47
CA SER A 282 -8.01 13.19 14.51
C SER A 282 -8.21 12.62 13.11
N ALA A 283 -7.15 12.15 12.48
CA ALA A 283 -7.21 11.54 11.17
C ALA A 283 -6.78 10.07 11.21
N SER A 284 -7.44 9.22 10.44
CA SER A 284 -7.06 7.83 10.29
C SER A 284 -6.93 7.43 8.82
N SER A 285 -5.92 6.61 8.54
CA SER A 285 -5.55 6.22 7.17
C SER A 285 -5.89 4.76 6.92
N SER A 286 -6.37 4.47 5.71
CA SER A 286 -6.42 3.11 5.16
C SER A 286 -5.33 2.86 4.11
N PHE A 287 -4.49 3.86 3.81
CA PHE A 287 -3.30 3.68 3.01
C PHE A 287 -2.23 2.98 3.85
N ALA A 288 -1.79 1.83 3.36
CA ALA A 288 -0.76 1.07 4.04
C ALA A 288 0.63 1.60 3.68
N TRP A 289 0.92 1.79 2.38
CA TRP A 289 2.29 2.05 1.93
C TRP A 289 2.38 3.13 0.85
N ASP A 290 3.33 4.06 1.03
CA ASP A 290 3.72 5.09 0.08
C ASP A 290 4.88 4.61 -0.79
N ARG A 291 4.78 4.80 -2.11
CA ARG A 291 5.78 4.38 -3.10
C ARG A 291 6.08 5.45 -4.12
N ALA A 292 6.39 6.65 -3.64
CA ALA A 292 6.75 7.82 -4.44
C ALA A 292 5.64 8.29 -5.39
N GLU A 293 5.32 7.52 -6.45
CA GLU A 293 4.27 7.82 -7.43
C GLU A 293 2.95 7.07 -7.18
N GLU A 294 2.95 6.03 -6.35
CA GLU A 294 1.77 5.21 -6.03
C GLU A 294 1.49 5.13 -4.51
N ARG A 295 0.23 4.89 -4.15
CA ARG A 295 -0.20 4.56 -2.78
C ARG A 295 -0.97 3.27 -2.77
N GLU A 296 -0.50 2.30 -2.00
CA GLU A 296 -1.17 1.01 -1.85
C GLU A 296 -2.20 1.08 -0.71
N LEU A 297 -3.44 0.73 -1.04
CA LEU A 297 -4.48 0.48 -0.04
C LEU A 297 -4.18 -0.84 0.68
N GLN A 298 -4.56 -0.92 1.96
CA GLN A 298 -4.34 -2.14 2.75
C GLN A 298 -5.23 -3.30 2.26
N ASN A 299 -4.68 -4.13 1.36
CA ASN A 299 -5.34 -5.24 0.68
C ASN A 299 -6.58 -4.81 -0.12
N ASP A 300 -6.89 -5.47 -1.23
CA ASP A 300 -8.15 -5.33 -1.97
C ASP A 300 -9.37 -5.86 -1.16
N ILE A 301 -9.49 -5.46 0.10
CA ILE A 301 -10.61 -5.77 0.98
C ILE A 301 -11.74 -4.82 0.58
N LYS A 302 -12.95 -5.38 0.45
CA LYS A 302 -14.18 -4.67 0.11
C LYS A 302 -14.50 -3.45 1.01
N GLU A 303 -13.83 -3.35 2.16
CA GLU A 303 -13.94 -2.25 3.12
C GLU A 303 -12.53 -1.83 3.58
N PRO A 304 -12.10 -0.58 3.32
CA PRO A 304 -10.82 -0.07 3.78
C PRO A 304 -10.76 -0.11 5.32
N LYS A 305 -9.72 -0.73 5.87
CA LYS A 305 -9.50 -0.79 7.32
C LYS A 305 -8.49 0.26 7.75
N GLU A 306 -8.69 0.79 8.95
CA GLU A 306 -7.74 1.72 9.57
C GLU A 306 -6.41 1.03 9.86
N VAL A 307 -5.34 1.61 9.30
CA VAL A 307 -3.94 1.20 9.45
C VAL A 307 -3.29 1.93 10.62
N PHE A 308 -3.53 3.23 10.73
CA PHE A 308 -3.01 4.07 11.80
C PHE A 308 -3.90 5.30 11.99
N LYS A 309 -3.70 5.97 13.13
CA LYS A 309 -4.41 7.18 13.52
C LYS A 309 -3.44 8.22 14.07
N LEU A 310 -3.63 9.47 13.65
CA LEU A 310 -2.91 10.64 14.11
C LEU A 310 -3.89 11.62 14.74
N THR A 311 -3.66 12.01 15.99
CA THR A 311 -4.38 13.10 16.64
C THR A 311 -3.44 14.28 16.81
N LEU A 312 -3.89 15.46 16.40
CA LEU A 312 -3.16 16.71 16.47
C LEU A 312 -3.99 17.73 17.25
N GLN A 313 -3.36 18.45 18.17
CA GLN A 313 -3.93 19.59 18.87
C GLN A 313 -3.04 20.82 18.65
N ALA A 314 -3.62 21.91 18.15
CA ALA A 314 -2.88 23.10 17.76
C ALA A 314 -2.40 23.89 19.00
N ARG A 315 -1.14 24.32 19.01
CA ARG A 315 -0.58 25.16 20.10
C ARG A 315 -0.93 26.63 19.98
N GLU A 316 -1.30 27.04 18.78
CA GLU A 316 -1.72 28.38 18.40
C GLU A 316 -2.73 28.28 17.25
N GLU A 317 -3.28 29.41 16.84
CA GLU A 317 -4.22 29.43 15.72
C GLU A 317 -3.48 29.14 14.40
N ILE A 318 -3.92 28.11 13.68
CA ILE A 318 -3.22 27.58 12.51
C ILE A 318 -4.22 27.14 11.43
N SER A 319 -3.84 27.32 10.17
CA SER A 319 -4.55 26.76 9.02
C SER A 319 -3.80 25.54 8.50
N ILE A 320 -4.52 24.43 8.34
CA ILE A 320 -3.98 23.17 7.84
C ILE A 320 -4.78 22.71 6.62
N VAL A 321 -4.06 22.32 5.57
CA VAL A 321 -4.65 21.74 4.38
C VAL A 321 -5.01 20.29 4.70
N LEU A 322 -6.30 20.00 4.84
CA LEU A 322 -6.81 18.66 5.08
C LEU A 322 -6.64 17.78 3.84
N ALA A 323 -6.90 18.33 2.65
CA ALA A 323 -6.67 17.67 1.37
C ALA A 323 -6.36 18.65 0.25
N ASP A 324 -5.49 18.26 -0.66
CA ASP A 324 -5.13 19.03 -1.85
C ASP A 324 -5.15 18.14 -3.09
N PHE A 325 -6.09 18.39 -4.00
CA PHE A 325 -6.33 17.62 -5.20
C PHE A 325 -5.81 18.38 -6.42
N SER A 326 -4.86 17.78 -7.15
CA SER A 326 -4.48 18.27 -8.48
C SER A 326 -5.20 17.46 -9.57
N LEU A 327 -6.00 18.13 -10.38
CA LEU A 327 -6.78 17.46 -11.43
C LEU A 327 -5.96 17.08 -12.67
N LYS A 328 -4.63 17.30 -12.64
CA LYS A 328 -3.69 16.88 -13.70
C LYS A 328 -3.18 15.44 -13.54
N GLY A 329 -3.81 14.62 -12.68
CA GLY A 329 -3.51 13.20 -12.52
C GLY A 329 -2.53 12.86 -11.41
N ALA A 330 -2.24 13.78 -10.48
CA ALA A 330 -1.45 13.48 -9.29
C ALA A 330 -2.34 13.01 -8.14
N LEU A 331 -1.81 12.14 -7.28
CA LEU A 331 -2.49 11.71 -6.05
C LEU A 331 -2.70 12.89 -5.08
N PRO A 332 -3.79 12.90 -4.31
CA PRO A 332 -4.09 14.00 -3.38
C PRO A 332 -3.05 14.12 -2.28
N LYS A 333 -2.66 15.32 -1.90
CA LYS A 333 -1.79 15.57 -0.74
C LYS A 333 -2.62 15.91 0.49
N PHE A 334 -2.11 15.66 1.68
CA PHE A 334 -2.84 15.81 2.93
C PHE A 334 -1.97 16.50 3.99
N PHE A 335 -2.59 17.05 5.04
CA PHE A 335 -1.93 17.63 6.21
C PHE A 335 -0.72 18.53 5.89
N GLN A 336 -0.89 19.46 4.95
CA GLN A 336 0.13 20.46 4.62
C GLN A 336 -0.10 21.73 5.45
N SER A 337 0.98 22.42 5.82
CA SER A 337 0.90 23.76 6.41
C SER A 337 0.68 24.81 5.32
N THR A 338 -0.05 25.86 5.65
CA THR A 338 -0.31 27.02 4.80
C THR A 338 -0.25 28.30 5.64
N GLU A 339 -0.16 29.47 5.00
CA GLU A 339 -0.34 30.72 5.73
C GLU A 339 -1.69 30.74 6.46
N LYS A 340 -1.73 31.36 7.65
CA LYS A 340 -2.95 31.53 8.42
C LYS A 340 -4.01 32.25 7.58
N LEU A 341 -5.13 31.59 7.36
CA LEU A 341 -6.30 32.16 6.70
C LEU A 341 -7.03 33.11 7.66
N THR A 342 -7.57 34.18 7.11
CA THR A 342 -8.53 35.05 7.77
C THR A 342 -9.90 34.83 7.15
N GLU A 343 -10.93 34.75 7.99
CA GLU A 343 -12.33 34.64 7.56
C GLU A 343 -12.68 35.72 6.51
N LEU A 344 -13.41 35.31 5.47
CA LEU A 344 -13.96 36.21 4.48
C LEU A 344 -14.96 37.16 5.14
N SER A 345 -14.58 38.44 5.20
CA SER A 345 -15.45 39.52 5.65
C SER A 345 -15.93 40.35 4.46
N LEU A 346 -17.25 40.51 4.35
CA LEU A 346 -17.89 41.37 3.35
C LEU A 346 -17.69 42.87 3.63
N ASP A 347 -17.15 43.23 4.80
CA ASP A 347 -16.92 44.62 5.20
C ASP A 347 -15.63 45.22 4.59
N ASN A 348 -14.78 44.40 3.95
CA ASN A 348 -13.50 44.80 3.39
C ASN A 348 -13.42 44.55 1.87
N SER A 349 -13.88 45.53 1.08
CA SER A 349 -13.93 45.50 -0.38
C SER A 349 -12.59 45.21 -1.06
N ASP A 350 -11.48 45.64 -0.47
CA ASP A 350 -10.17 45.53 -1.11
C ASP A 350 -9.63 44.10 -1.07
N SER A 351 -9.93 43.34 0.00
CA SER A 351 -9.58 41.92 0.10
C SER A 351 -10.56 41.00 -0.65
N LEU A 352 -11.83 41.41 -0.80
CA LEU A 352 -12.90 40.60 -1.38
C LEU A 352 -12.74 40.27 -2.86
N CYS A 353 -12.02 41.08 -3.63
CA CYS A 353 -11.76 40.82 -5.05
C CYS A 353 -10.31 40.47 -5.36
N SER A 354 -9.54 40.02 -4.36
CA SER A 354 -8.16 39.60 -4.53
C SER A 354 -8.02 38.10 -4.35
N LYS A 355 -7.26 37.46 -5.24
CA LYS A 355 -6.93 36.04 -5.11
C LYS A 355 -6.15 35.79 -3.85
N ILE A 356 -6.39 34.66 -3.23
CA ILE A 356 -5.53 34.21 -2.16
C ILE A 356 -4.28 33.53 -2.73
N ASN A 357 -3.11 34.02 -2.34
CA ASN A 357 -1.85 33.41 -2.75
C ASN A 357 -1.38 32.48 -1.64
N LEU A 358 -1.79 31.21 -1.71
CA LEU A 358 -1.40 30.21 -0.72
C LEU A 358 -0.16 29.43 -1.14
N SER A 359 0.78 29.34 -0.22
CA SER A 359 1.92 28.43 -0.34
C SER A 359 1.73 27.24 0.60
N PHE A 360 1.89 26.02 0.06
CA PHE A 360 1.77 24.80 0.85
C PHE A 360 3.14 24.21 1.14
N SER A 361 3.41 23.93 2.41
CA SER A 361 4.63 23.28 2.87
C SER A 361 4.31 22.03 3.69
N ASP A 362 5.33 21.23 3.98
CA ASP A 362 5.17 20.14 4.94
C ASP A 362 4.78 20.70 6.32
N ILE A 363 3.98 19.93 7.05
CA ILE A 363 3.55 20.29 8.40
C ILE A 363 4.73 20.31 9.37
N ASN A 364 4.81 21.36 10.17
CA ASN A 364 5.75 21.44 11.27
C ASN A 364 5.10 20.92 12.56
N LEU A 365 5.45 19.71 12.97
CA LEU A 365 4.86 19.09 14.16
C LEU A 365 5.21 19.79 15.48
N SER A 366 6.17 20.73 15.50
CA SER A 366 6.43 21.53 16.72
C SER A 366 5.25 22.41 17.11
N ASP A 367 4.40 22.75 16.14
CA ASP A 367 3.26 23.65 16.30
C ASP A 367 2.04 22.91 16.87
N TRP A 368 2.20 21.61 17.12
CA TRP A 368 1.16 20.69 17.56
C TRP A 368 1.55 19.95 18.84
N VAL A 369 0.53 19.47 19.55
CA VAL A 369 0.62 18.33 20.47
C VAL A 369 0.07 17.14 19.70
N ALA A 370 0.92 16.16 19.42
CA ALA A 370 0.61 15.05 18.53
C ALA A 370 0.65 13.70 19.27
N THR A 371 -0.33 12.84 18.99
CA THR A 371 -0.34 11.44 19.42
C THR A 371 -0.58 10.54 18.22
N PHE A 372 0.08 9.38 18.18
CA PHE A 372 0.02 8.46 17.06
C PHE A 372 -0.26 7.04 17.54
N GLU A 373 -1.13 6.34 16.82
CA GLU A 373 -1.56 4.97 17.11
C GLU A 373 -1.48 4.13 15.83
N VAL A 374 -1.03 2.87 15.96
CA VAL A 374 -0.97 1.91 14.84
C VAL A 374 -1.96 0.80 15.11
N SER A 375 -2.73 0.43 14.09
CA SER A 375 -3.71 -0.64 14.14
C SER A 375 -3.05 -2.00 14.37
N ASP A 376 -3.71 -2.86 15.16
CA ASP A 376 -3.28 -4.24 15.34
C ASP A 376 -3.54 -5.12 14.10
N LYS A 377 -4.23 -4.57 13.10
CA LYS A 377 -4.52 -5.21 11.82
C LYS A 377 -3.53 -4.83 10.72
N LEU A 378 -2.50 -4.03 11.01
CA LEU A 378 -1.46 -3.68 10.04
C LEU A 378 -0.83 -4.97 9.47
N SER A 379 -0.74 -5.04 8.15
CA SER A 379 -0.08 -6.10 7.41
C SER A 379 0.80 -5.52 6.33
N LEU A 380 1.86 -6.23 5.97
CA LEU A 380 2.64 -5.91 4.77
C LEU A 380 1.85 -6.40 3.54
N PRO A 381 1.99 -5.79 2.35
CA PRO A 381 1.23 -6.11 1.15
C PRO A 381 1.89 -7.22 0.32
N PHE A 382 3.00 -7.78 0.79
CA PHE A 382 3.86 -8.68 0.04
C PHE A 382 4.16 -9.97 0.77
N LEU A 383 4.38 -11.05 0.01
CA LEU A 383 4.65 -12.38 0.55
C LEU A 383 3.57 -12.77 1.58
N ASN A 384 2.29 -12.70 1.19
CA ASN A 384 1.14 -13.05 2.04
C ASN A 384 0.48 -14.38 1.61
N SER A 385 1.21 -15.24 0.90
CA SER A 385 0.63 -16.46 0.33
C SER A 385 0.49 -17.55 1.38
N ASP A 386 -0.74 -17.85 1.78
CA ASP A 386 -1.05 -19.01 2.62
C ASP A 386 -0.71 -20.34 1.92
N SER A 387 -0.57 -20.36 0.59
CA SER A 387 -0.43 -21.60 -0.19
C SER A 387 0.95 -22.27 -0.05
N THR A 388 1.99 -21.49 0.25
CA THR A 388 3.36 -21.99 0.43
C THR A 388 3.76 -22.08 1.91
N GLY A 389 2.95 -21.51 2.82
CA GLY A 389 3.32 -21.29 4.23
C GLY A 389 4.42 -20.25 4.42
N GLN A 390 4.97 -19.69 3.34
CA GLN A 390 6.03 -18.69 3.35
C GLN A 390 5.43 -17.29 3.29
N HIS A 391 5.60 -16.53 4.36
CA HIS A 391 5.00 -15.21 4.45
C HIS A 391 5.72 -14.30 5.43
N ILE A 392 5.36 -13.01 5.38
CA ILE A 392 5.81 -12.03 6.37
C ILE A 392 4.66 -11.63 7.27
N GLU A 393 4.82 -11.88 8.56
CA GLU A 393 3.86 -11.50 9.60
C GLU A 393 4.31 -10.22 10.30
N VAL A 394 3.39 -9.27 10.45
CA VAL A 394 3.60 -8.08 11.27
C VAL A 394 3.18 -8.41 12.71
N LYS A 395 4.09 -8.24 13.66
CA LYS A 395 3.77 -8.40 15.08
C LYS A 395 2.88 -7.26 15.53
N LYS A 396 1.95 -7.56 16.43
CA LYS A 396 1.15 -6.53 17.10
C LYS A 396 2.07 -5.45 17.71
N PHE A 397 1.87 -4.21 17.28
CA PHE A 397 2.58 -3.07 17.83
C PHE A 397 1.99 -2.66 19.18
N ASP A 398 2.84 -2.40 20.16
CA ASP A 398 2.44 -2.06 21.53
C ASP A 398 2.47 -0.55 21.82
N GLY A 399 2.82 0.26 20.81
CA GLY A 399 2.94 1.72 20.94
C GLY A 399 4.31 2.20 21.43
N THR A 400 5.24 1.30 21.76
CA THR A 400 6.56 1.69 22.27
C THR A 400 7.51 2.13 21.16
N GLY A 401 8.36 3.12 21.45
CA GLY A 401 9.39 3.57 20.51
C GLY A 401 8.93 4.52 19.40
N ILE A 402 7.66 4.98 19.41
CA ILE A 402 7.19 6.04 18.52
C ILE A 402 7.98 7.33 18.82
N LYS A 403 8.60 7.87 17.77
CA LYS A 403 9.29 9.16 17.77
C LYS A 403 8.48 10.13 16.92
N ILE A 404 8.02 11.20 17.56
CA ILE A 404 7.36 12.32 16.90
C ILE A 404 8.28 13.53 17.04
N ASN A 405 8.68 14.12 15.92
CA ASN A 405 9.50 15.32 15.88
C ASN A 405 9.07 16.23 14.72
N ASP A 406 9.75 17.37 14.59
CA ASP A 406 9.57 18.35 13.52
C ASP A 406 9.68 17.75 12.10
N LYS A 407 10.42 16.65 11.93
CA LYS A 407 10.62 15.97 10.64
C LYS A 407 9.58 14.87 10.35
N GLY A 408 8.69 14.55 11.30
CA GLY A 408 7.62 13.58 11.12
C GLY A 408 7.54 12.52 12.22
N ILE A 409 6.94 11.39 11.87
CA ILE A 409 6.64 10.29 12.77
C ILE A 409 7.40 9.06 12.31
N ALA A 410 8.13 8.42 13.22
CA ALA A 410 8.83 7.16 12.96
C ALA A 410 8.69 6.20 14.14
N PHE A 411 8.58 4.91 13.87
CA PHE A 411 8.42 3.88 14.89
C PHE A 411 9.01 2.53 14.44
N PRO A 412 9.47 1.70 15.39
CA PRO A 412 9.94 0.35 15.09
C PRO A 412 8.75 -0.60 14.91
N LEU A 413 8.71 -1.35 13.81
CA LEU A 413 7.72 -2.39 13.56
C LEU A 413 8.35 -3.78 13.69
N GLY A 414 7.81 -4.62 14.58
CA GLY A 414 8.23 -6.01 14.72
C GLY A 414 7.70 -6.86 13.57
N VAL A 415 8.56 -7.67 12.96
CA VAL A 415 8.24 -8.49 11.79
C VAL A 415 8.78 -9.90 11.96
N ILE A 416 8.04 -10.90 11.48
CA ILE A 416 8.47 -12.30 11.42
C ILE A 416 8.48 -12.73 9.95
N VAL A 417 9.64 -13.13 9.45
CA VAL A 417 9.75 -13.81 8.16
C VAL A 417 9.62 -15.31 8.39
N HIS A 418 8.54 -15.90 7.89
CA HIS A 418 8.32 -17.33 7.91
C HIS A 418 8.85 -17.93 6.61
N ILE A 419 9.97 -18.65 6.68
CA ILE A 419 10.49 -19.45 5.55
C ILE A 419 9.91 -20.86 5.63
N THR A 420 9.76 -21.39 6.84
CA THR A 420 8.96 -22.57 7.16
C THR A 420 8.39 -22.46 8.57
N ASP A 421 7.59 -23.44 9.00
CA ASP A 421 7.08 -23.53 10.37
C ASP A 421 8.19 -23.59 11.44
N THR A 422 9.38 -24.08 11.08
CA THR A 422 10.51 -24.20 12.00
C THR A 422 11.59 -23.15 11.75
N LEU A 423 11.65 -22.58 10.56
CA LEU A 423 12.64 -21.60 10.15
C LEU A 423 12.01 -20.21 10.05
N LYS A 424 12.19 -19.42 11.12
CA LYS A 424 11.63 -18.08 11.25
C LYS A 424 12.69 -17.06 11.65
N LEU A 425 12.71 -15.92 10.99
CA LEU A 425 13.49 -14.75 11.40
C LEU A 425 12.55 -13.74 12.05
N GLU A 426 12.77 -13.46 13.34
CA GLU A 426 12.14 -12.33 14.02
C GLU A 426 13.09 -11.13 13.98
N THR A 427 12.59 -10.01 13.47
CA THR A 427 13.34 -8.77 13.29
C THR A 427 12.46 -7.56 13.62
N THR A 428 13.08 -6.39 13.69
CA THR A 428 12.40 -5.10 13.73
C THR A 428 12.84 -4.28 12.53
N ILE A 429 11.92 -3.52 11.95
CA ILE A 429 12.16 -2.61 10.83
C ILE A 429 11.74 -1.20 11.24
N ASP A 430 12.44 -0.18 10.76
CA ASP A 430 12.05 1.21 11.02
C ASP A 430 11.05 1.66 9.95
N VAL A 431 9.91 2.17 10.39
CA VAL A 431 8.83 2.68 9.54
C VAL A 431 8.62 4.15 9.87
N SER A 432 8.40 4.97 8.84
CA SER A 432 8.01 6.37 8.98
C SER A 432 6.62 6.63 8.43
N VAL A 433 6.03 7.77 8.76
CA VAL A 433 4.76 8.22 8.17
C VAL A 433 5.05 9.42 7.28
N GLY A 434 4.72 9.31 6.01
CA GLY A 434 4.68 10.47 5.12
C GLY A 434 3.43 11.27 5.44
N LEU A 435 3.54 12.42 6.10
CA LEU A 435 2.37 13.21 6.51
C LEU A 435 1.63 13.78 5.28
N THR A 436 2.37 14.20 4.26
CA THR A 436 1.84 14.73 2.99
C THR A 436 1.13 13.66 2.15
N THR A 437 1.52 12.40 2.28
CA THR A 437 0.89 11.26 1.61
C THR A 437 -0.10 10.50 2.50
N PHE A 438 -0.03 10.77 3.81
CA PHE A 438 -0.72 10.11 4.91
C PHE A 438 -0.72 8.58 4.80
N ALA A 439 0.46 8.04 4.48
CA ALA A 439 0.72 6.61 4.34
C ALA A 439 2.03 6.24 5.04
N LEU A 440 2.22 4.95 5.37
CA LEU A 440 3.49 4.50 5.91
C LEU A 440 4.55 4.47 4.81
N ASN A 441 5.76 4.86 5.15
CA ASN A 441 6.90 4.86 4.25
C ASN A 441 8.00 3.98 4.84
N MET A 442 8.62 3.19 3.96
CA MET A 442 9.85 2.46 4.22
C MET A 442 10.89 3.08 3.29
N ASP A 443 11.73 3.94 3.85
CA ASP A 443 12.61 4.87 3.11
C ASP A 443 13.82 4.16 2.45
N VAL A 444 13.63 2.97 1.89
CA VAL A 444 14.66 2.13 1.26
C VAL A 444 14.06 1.15 0.24
N ALA A 445 14.68 1.04 -0.94
CA ALA A 445 14.38 0.00 -1.92
C ALA A 445 14.76 -1.41 -1.45
N ASP A 446 15.73 -1.48 -0.52
CA ASP A 446 16.28 -2.70 0.05
C ASP A 446 16.33 -2.55 1.58
N LEU A 447 15.52 -3.35 2.28
CA LEU A 447 15.45 -3.36 3.74
C LEU A 447 16.26 -4.51 4.31
N VAL A 448 17.24 -4.18 5.15
CA VAL A 448 18.08 -5.20 5.80
C VAL A 448 17.35 -5.80 7.00
N LEU A 449 17.20 -7.12 7.01
CA LEU A 449 16.55 -7.87 8.09
C LEU A 449 17.62 -8.48 9.02
N LYS A 450 17.54 -8.14 10.31
CA LYS A 450 18.58 -8.44 11.31
C LYS A 450 18.03 -9.24 12.48
N SER A 451 18.88 -10.02 13.15
CA SER A 451 18.50 -10.65 14.41
C SER A 451 19.70 -10.92 15.29
N ASP A 452 19.52 -10.83 16.59
CA ASP A 452 20.54 -11.13 17.59
C ASP A 452 20.84 -12.63 17.73
N LYS A 453 20.05 -13.51 17.10
CA LYS A 453 20.32 -14.94 17.06
C LYS A 453 21.63 -15.21 16.32
N GLU A 454 22.51 -16.03 16.90
CA GLU A 454 23.77 -16.45 16.26
C GLU A 454 23.56 -17.36 15.04
N GLN A 455 22.43 -18.09 15.02
CA GLN A 455 22.03 -18.93 13.90
C GLN A 455 20.51 -19.10 13.85
N LEU A 456 19.99 -19.32 12.64
CA LEU A 456 18.63 -19.80 12.42
C LEU A 456 18.71 -21.21 11.85
N THR A 457 17.90 -22.11 12.40
CA THR A 457 17.85 -23.51 11.96
C THR A 457 16.42 -23.96 11.76
N GLY A 458 16.20 -24.81 10.76
CA GLY A 458 14.91 -25.46 10.54
C GLY A 458 15.01 -26.59 9.52
N ASN A 459 13.93 -27.31 9.30
CA ASN A 459 13.88 -28.36 8.28
C ASN A 459 12.98 -27.92 7.12
N PHE A 460 13.42 -28.15 5.90
CA PHE A 460 12.64 -27.92 4.68
C PHE A 460 13.10 -28.85 3.56
N LEU A 461 12.14 -29.46 2.85
CA LEU A 461 12.39 -30.35 1.71
C LEU A 461 13.37 -31.49 2.03
N GLY A 462 13.27 -32.06 3.24
CA GLY A 462 14.13 -33.17 3.70
C GLY A 462 15.57 -32.77 4.05
N LEU A 463 15.87 -31.47 4.10
CA LEU A 463 17.19 -30.92 4.45
C LEU A 463 17.12 -30.13 5.74
N ASN A 464 18.20 -30.16 6.52
CA ASN A 464 18.36 -29.25 7.67
C ASN A 464 19.05 -27.98 7.21
N TRP A 465 18.41 -26.83 7.43
CA TRP A 465 18.87 -25.52 7.01
C TRP A 465 19.55 -24.82 8.17
N ARG A 466 20.71 -24.21 7.93
CA ARG A 466 21.42 -23.38 8.89
C ARG A 466 21.83 -22.06 8.26
N PHE A 467 21.27 -20.97 8.76
CA PHE A 467 21.70 -19.61 8.44
C PHE A 467 22.59 -19.09 9.56
N THR A 468 23.72 -18.51 9.18
CA THR A 468 24.62 -17.78 10.07
C THR A 468 24.71 -16.34 9.56
N PRO A 469 24.43 -15.33 10.40
CA PRO A 469 24.42 -13.94 9.97
C PRO A 469 25.84 -13.46 9.66
N ASN A 470 25.93 -12.34 8.95
CA ASN A 470 27.21 -11.65 8.82
C ASN A 470 27.62 -10.97 10.14
N ASN A 471 28.80 -10.34 10.16
CA ASN A 471 29.33 -9.66 11.35
C ASN A 471 28.42 -8.54 11.89
N ASN A 472 27.51 -8.01 11.07
CA ASN A 472 26.54 -6.97 11.43
C ASN A 472 25.18 -7.55 11.86
N LYS A 473 25.10 -8.86 12.09
CA LYS A 473 23.87 -9.59 12.47
C LYS A 473 22.78 -9.58 11.39
N GLU A 474 23.19 -9.42 10.14
CA GLU A 474 22.27 -9.35 9.00
C GLU A 474 22.08 -10.74 8.39
N TYR A 475 20.82 -11.08 8.15
CA TYR A 475 20.43 -12.35 7.54
C TYR A 475 19.99 -12.15 6.09
N PHE A 476 19.05 -11.22 5.88
CA PHE A 476 18.40 -11.04 4.60
C PHE A 476 18.27 -9.58 4.21
N ILE A 477 17.95 -9.37 2.94
CA ILE A 477 17.51 -8.11 2.37
C ILE A 477 16.13 -8.35 1.75
N LEU A 478 15.15 -7.58 2.16
CA LEU A 478 13.85 -7.50 1.51
C LEU A 478 13.90 -6.40 0.46
N THR A 479 13.84 -6.79 -0.80
CA THR A 479 13.71 -5.88 -1.95
C THR A 479 12.22 -5.63 -2.20
N THR A 480 11.85 -4.36 -2.36
CA THR A 480 10.47 -3.92 -2.62
C THR A 480 10.33 -3.10 -3.91
N LYS A 481 11.44 -2.91 -4.63
CA LYS A 481 11.50 -2.08 -5.84
C LYS A 481 10.61 -2.63 -6.95
N ASP A 482 9.92 -1.73 -7.66
CA ASP A 482 9.07 -2.03 -8.83
C ASP A 482 7.98 -3.12 -8.54
N SER A 483 7.51 -3.19 -7.29
CA SER A 483 6.54 -4.19 -6.80
C SER A 483 7.01 -5.64 -6.90
N ASP A 484 8.32 -5.84 -6.98
CA ASP A 484 8.94 -7.16 -7.05
C ASP A 484 9.49 -7.57 -5.68
N TYR A 485 8.63 -8.20 -4.89
CA TYR A 485 8.93 -8.52 -3.50
C TYR A 485 9.73 -9.80 -3.36
N ARG A 486 10.97 -9.63 -2.90
CA ARG A 486 11.89 -10.74 -2.74
C ARG A 486 12.73 -10.61 -1.50
N ILE A 487 12.93 -11.71 -0.81
CA ILE A 487 13.89 -11.81 0.28
C ILE A 487 15.14 -12.49 -0.27
N LYS A 488 16.28 -11.82 -0.19
CA LYS A 488 17.57 -12.31 -0.63
C LYS A 488 18.52 -12.46 0.54
N GLN A 489 19.48 -13.36 0.43
CA GLN A 489 20.57 -13.48 1.40
C GLN A 489 21.40 -12.18 1.45
N SER A 490 21.68 -11.68 2.66
CA SER A 490 22.57 -10.52 2.83
C SER A 490 24.02 -10.87 2.52
N GLN A 491 24.81 -9.86 2.14
CA GLN A 491 26.22 -10.05 1.81
C GLN A 491 27.01 -10.53 3.04
N GLY A 492 27.79 -11.59 2.86
CA GLY A 492 28.64 -12.18 3.91
C GLY A 492 27.90 -13.09 4.89
N THR A 493 26.58 -13.23 4.76
CA THR A 493 25.79 -14.26 5.46
C THR A 493 26.14 -15.63 4.89
N LYS A 494 26.10 -16.67 5.72
CA LYS A 494 26.35 -18.05 5.30
C LYS A 494 25.09 -18.88 5.44
N LEU A 495 24.71 -19.60 4.39
CA LEU A 495 23.63 -20.57 4.42
C LEU A 495 24.17 -21.96 4.05
N GLU A 496 23.90 -22.94 4.91
CA GLU A 496 24.26 -24.34 4.71
C GLU A 496 23.01 -25.23 4.76
N LEU A 497 22.98 -26.23 3.89
CA LEU A 497 21.97 -27.29 3.86
C LEU A 497 22.64 -28.61 4.22
N GLU A 498 22.07 -29.37 5.13
CA GLU A 498 22.63 -30.63 5.61
C GLU A 498 21.71 -31.79 5.25
N TYR A 499 22.29 -32.83 4.62
CA TYR A 499 21.62 -34.08 4.30
C TYR A 499 22.20 -35.21 5.15
N GLY A 500 21.40 -35.72 6.09
CA GLY A 500 21.84 -36.68 7.12
C GLY A 500 21.53 -38.15 6.83
N LEU A 501 20.85 -38.49 5.73
CA LEU A 501 20.39 -39.86 5.50
C LEU A 501 21.47 -40.83 4.98
N LEU A 502 22.67 -40.34 4.67
CA LEU A 502 23.75 -41.14 4.09
C LEU A 502 24.79 -41.66 5.09
N GLY A 503 24.80 -41.14 6.32
CA GLY A 503 25.91 -41.37 7.24
C GLY A 503 25.79 -40.60 8.55
N GLU A 504 26.66 -40.94 9.50
CA GLU A 504 26.83 -40.19 10.76
C GLU A 504 27.29 -38.74 10.52
N ASP A 505 28.16 -38.55 9.52
CA ASP A 505 28.60 -37.23 9.06
C ASP A 505 27.63 -36.73 7.96
N PRO A 506 26.89 -35.62 8.18
CA PRO A 506 25.97 -35.12 7.16
C PRO A 506 26.72 -34.57 5.95
N ILE A 507 26.12 -34.72 4.77
CA ILE A 507 26.60 -34.03 3.57
C ILE A 507 26.14 -32.57 3.64
N ILE A 508 27.12 -31.66 3.68
CA ILE A 508 26.85 -30.22 3.81
C ILE A 508 26.99 -29.57 2.44
N PHE A 509 25.97 -28.81 2.05
CA PHE A 509 25.96 -27.95 0.86
C PHE A 509 25.99 -26.49 1.30
N VAL A 510 26.83 -25.69 0.64
CA VAL A 510 26.91 -24.25 0.82
C VAL A 510 26.03 -23.59 -0.23
N VAL A 511 25.12 -22.72 0.20
CA VAL A 511 24.16 -22.06 -0.68
C VAL A 511 24.71 -20.76 -1.24
N GLU A 512 24.36 -20.52 -2.50
CA GLU A 512 24.52 -19.29 -3.25
C GLU A 512 23.14 -18.82 -3.76
N ASN A 513 22.97 -17.50 -3.88
CA ASN A 513 21.79 -16.88 -4.50
C ASN A 513 20.44 -17.33 -3.90
N PHE A 514 20.35 -17.45 -2.57
CA PHE A 514 19.06 -17.68 -1.92
C PHE A 514 18.11 -16.53 -2.20
N GLU A 515 16.92 -16.87 -2.68
CA GLU A 515 15.80 -15.97 -2.93
C GLU A 515 14.50 -16.62 -2.44
N LEU A 516 13.63 -15.82 -1.81
CA LEU A 516 12.25 -16.16 -1.50
C LEU A 516 11.34 -15.11 -2.13
N ASN A 517 10.38 -15.56 -2.94
CA ASN A 517 9.34 -14.75 -3.56
C ASN A 517 7.97 -15.43 -3.40
N GLU A 518 6.90 -14.90 -4.02
CA GLU A 518 5.55 -15.46 -3.90
C GLU A 518 5.41 -16.91 -4.43
N ALA A 519 6.25 -17.31 -5.40
CA ALA A 519 6.29 -18.68 -5.91
C ALA A 519 7.07 -19.63 -4.99
N GLY A 520 7.90 -19.08 -4.09
CA GLY A 520 8.56 -19.80 -3.02
C GLY A 520 10.08 -19.62 -3.01
N VAL A 521 10.77 -20.55 -2.35
CA VAL A 521 12.23 -20.53 -2.20
C VAL A 521 12.92 -21.03 -3.46
N SER A 522 13.91 -20.27 -3.92
CA SER A 522 14.83 -20.65 -4.98
C SER A 522 16.28 -20.45 -4.53
N LEU A 523 17.16 -21.38 -4.86
CA LEU A 523 18.59 -21.29 -4.54
C LEU A 523 19.42 -22.25 -5.39
N LYS A 524 20.74 -22.03 -5.38
CA LYS A 524 21.74 -23.00 -5.86
C LYS A 524 22.66 -23.36 -4.70
N ALA A 525 23.01 -24.63 -4.54
CA ALA A 525 23.91 -25.08 -3.49
C ALA A 525 25.00 -25.97 -4.04
N THR A 526 26.22 -25.84 -3.51
CA THR A 526 27.39 -26.64 -3.90
C THR A 526 27.88 -27.44 -2.70
N VAL A 527 28.23 -28.71 -2.90
CA VAL A 527 28.73 -29.57 -1.83
C VAL A 527 30.03 -29.00 -1.25
N SER A 528 30.12 -29.00 0.09
CA SER A 528 31.33 -28.61 0.78
C SER A 528 32.41 -29.70 0.65
N ASP A 529 33.67 -29.27 0.60
CA ASP A 529 34.81 -30.17 0.47
C ASP A 529 35.20 -30.86 1.79
N ARG A 530 34.24 -31.59 2.39
CA ARG A 530 34.38 -32.30 3.66
C ARG A 530 34.18 -33.80 3.45
N PRO A 531 35.12 -34.66 3.87
CA PRO A 531 34.91 -36.10 3.83
C PRO A 531 33.80 -36.53 4.80
N ALA A 532 32.89 -37.36 4.33
CA ALA A 532 31.80 -37.94 5.14
C ALA A 532 31.94 -39.45 5.20
N LYS A 533 31.72 -40.04 6.39
CA LYS A 533 31.61 -41.48 6.55
C LYS A 533 30.22 -41.94 6.10
N LEU A 534 30.16 -42.75 5.05
CA LEU A 534 28.90 -43.28 4.55
C LEU A 534 28.50 -44.56 5.30
N ASN A 535 27.20 -44.69 5.58
CA ASN A 535 26.61 -45.88 6.18
C ASN A 535 26.93 -47.13 5.34
N GLY A 536 27.38 -48.21 6.00
CA GLY A 536 27.78 -49.47 5.36
C GLY A 536 29.22 -49.49 4.84
N LEU A 537 29.75 -48.40 4.27
CA LEU A 537 31.09 -48.47 3.64
C LEU A 537 32.27 -48.48 4.61
N ASP A 538 32.07 -48.01 5.86
CA ASP A 538 33.10 -47.83 6.90
C ASP A 538 34.35 -47.05 6.45
N THR A 539 34.23 -46.27 5.37
CA THR A 539 35.29 -45.48 4.76
C THR A 539 34.80 -44.05 4.54
N LYS A 540 35.71 -43.08 4.57
CA LYS A 540 35.38 -41.67 4.33
C LYS A 540 35.42 -41.37 2.83
N VAL A 541 34.35 -40.79 2.32
CA VAL A 541 34.23 -40.34 0.94
C VAL A 541 34.28 -38.83 0.91
N ARG A 542 35.15 -38.27 0.07
CA ARG A 542 35.28 -36.84 -0.14
C ARG A 542 34.50 -36.43 -1.39
N PHE A 543 33.44 -35.64 -1.19
CA PHE A 543 32.60 -35.10 -2.25
C PHE A 543 33.10 -33.73 -2.71
N LYS A 544 33.05 -33.48 -4.01
CA LYS A 544 33.49 -32.21 -4.62
C LYS A 544 32.66 -31.88 -5.84
N ASP A 545 32.61 -30.59 -6.17
CA ASP A 545 32.10 -30.04 -7.43
C ASP A 545 30.67 -30.44 -7.83
N SER A 546 29.90 -31.00 -6.89
CA SER A 546 28.50 -31.36 -7.08
C SER A 546 27.62 -30.21 -6.61
N SER A 547 26.62 -29.84 -7.40
CA SER A 547 25.66 -28.80 -7.05
C SER A 547 24.23 -29.24 -7.32
N PHE A 548 23.28 -28.68 -6.59
CA PHE A 548 21.86 -28.84 -6.86
C PHE A 548 21.12 -27.51 -6.73
N GLU A 549 19.90 -27.49 -7.26
CA GLU A 549 19.05 -26.31 -7.29
C GLU A 549 17.70 -26.62 -6.64
N ILE A 550 17.18 -25.63 -5.94
CA ILE A 550 15.78 -25.56 -5.53
C ILE A 550 15.16 -24.43 -6.33
N VAL A 551 14.00 -24.68 -6.93
CA VAL A 551 13.28 -23.67 -7.70
C VAL A 551 11.84 -23.67 -7.23
N ASN A 552 11.37 -22.55 -6.68
CA ASN A 552 10.00 -22.35 -6.20
C ASN A 552 9.53 -23.50 -5.30
N ASN A 553 10.28 -23.79 -4.23
CA ASN A 553 10.02 -24.88 -3.28
C ASN A 553 10.14 -26.30 -3.85
N HIS A 554 10.75 -26.48 -5.03
CA HIS A 554 10.97 -27.82 -5.61
C HIS A 554 12.45 -28.12 -5.77
N ASN A 555 12.92 -29.19 -5.11
CA ASN A 555 14.23 -29.78 -5.35
C ASN A 555 14.34 -30.25 -6.80
N LYS A 556 15.46 -29.96 -7.45
CA LYS A 556 15.85 -30.59 -8.71
C LYS A 556 16.71 -31.82 -8.42
N GLY A 557 16.55 -32.86 -9.24
CA GLY A 557 17.42 -34.03 -9.18
C GLY A 557 18.87 -33.67 -9.51
N PHE A 558 19.82 -34.35 -8.88
CA PHE A 558 21.25 -34.10 -9.06
C PHE A 558 22.08 -35.36 -8.80
N THR A 559 23.35 -35.31 -9.21
CA THR A 559 24.32 -36.37 -8.91
C THR A 559 25.35 -35.86 -7.92
N LEU A 560 25.54 -36.57 -6.82
CA LEU A 560 26.60 -36.33 -5.85
C LEU A 560 27.81 -37.20 -6.20
N ALA A 561 28.89 -36.57 -6.67
CA ALA A 561 30.12 -37.22 -7.06
C ALA A 561 31.22 -37.07 -6.00
N GLY A 562 31.90 -38.18 -5.69
CA GLY A 562 32.93 -38.22 -4.67
C GLY A 562 34.01 -39.26 -4.93
N THR A 563 35.03 -39.24 -4.10
CA THR A 563 36.13 -40.21 -4.14
C THR A 563 36.48 -40.68 -2.73
N GLY A 564 36.72 -41.97 -2.57
CA GLY A 564 37.04 -42.58 -1.28
C GLY A 564 37.87 -43.86 -1.46
N LEU A 565 38.30 -44.44 -0.35
CA LEU A 565 38.90 -45.77 -0.35
C LEU A 565 37.81 -46.83 -0.53
N VAL A 566 38.13 -47.92 -1.21
CA VAL A 566 37.29 -49.11 -1.19
C VAL A 566 37.37 -49.77 0.19
N PRO A 567 36.38 -50.61 0.58
CA PRO A 567 36.43 -51.34 1.84
C PRO A 567 37.72 -52.18 1.95
N PRO A 568 38.26 -52.39 3.17
CA PRO A 568 39.55 -53.08 3.38
C PRO A 568 39.65 -54.47 2.74
N LEU A 569 38.51 -55.14 2.58
CA LEU A 569 38.37 -56.43 1.87
C LEU A 569 38.91 -56.41 0.43
N LEU A 570 38.97 -55.22 -0.19
CA LEU A 570 39.49 -54.99 -1.54
C LEU A 570 40.90 -54.35 -1.56
N GLY A 571 41.56 -54.23 -0.41
CA GLY A 571 42.87 -53.59 -0.28
C GLY A 571 42.81 -52.06 -0.29
N ASP A 572 43.95 -51.41 -0.58
CA ASP A 572 44.13 -49.95 -0.45
C ASP A 572 43.69 -49.15 -1.71
N GLY A 573 42.72 -49.64 -2.48
CA GLY A 573 42.27 -49.03 -3.73
C GLY A 573 41.45 -47.74 -3.52
N MET A 574 41.50 -46.81 -4.47
CA MET A 574 40.58 -45.66 -4.53
C MET A 574 39.45 -45.91 -5.52
N ALA A 575 38.24 -45.50 -5.16
CA ALA A 575 37.07 -45.52 -6.04
C ALA A 575 36.47 -44.12 -6.22
N SER A 576 36.02 -43.83 -7.44
CA SER A 576 35.03 -42.79 -7.72
C SER A 576 33.65 -43.32 -7.37
N ILE A 577 32.82 -42.48 -6.75
CA ILE A 577 31.44 -42.79 -6.39
C ILE A 577 30.54 -41.71 -6.98
N ALA A 578 29.39 -42.10 -7.52
CA ALA A 578 28.33 -41.21 -7.95
C ALA A 578 26.99 -41.69 -7.36
N LEU A 579 26.27 -40.78 -6.71
CA LEU A 579 24.96 -41.03 -6.10
C LEU A 579 23.92 -40.14 -6.76
N GLN A 580 22.88 -40.71 -7.35
CA GLN A 580 21.82 -39.97 -8.02
C GLN A 580 20.66 -39.72 -7.07
N PHE A 581 20.27 -38.46 -6.93
CA PHE A 581 19.12 -38.03 -6.15
C PHE A 581 18.02 -37.51 -7.06
N GLU A 582 16.78 -37.84 -6.72
CA GLU A 582 15.57 -37.30 -7.34
C GLU A 582 14.60 -36.80 -6.25
N PRO A 583 13.79 -35.77 -6.56
CA PRO A 583 12.73 -35.34 -5.64
C PRO A 583 11.65 -36.42 -5.52
N GLU A 584 11.17 -36.65 -4.31
CA GLU A 584 9.98 -37.47 -4.08
C GLU A 584 8.72 -36.79 -4.62
N SER A 585 7.81 -37.61 -5.13
CA SER A 585 6.52 -37.16 -5.69
C SER A 585 5.64 -36.42 -4.68
N GLU A 586 5.78 -36.74 -3.39
CA GLU A 586 5.06 -36.13 -2.26
C GLU A 586 6.08 -35.45 -1.32
N GLY A 587 5.83 -34.21 -0.89
CA GLY A 587 6.67 -33.50 0.08
C GLY A 587 8.02 -32.97 -0.45
N GLY A 588 8.45 -33.37 -1.65
CA GLY A 588 9.61 -32.80 -2.35
C GLY A 588 10.96 -33.11 -1.73
N ALA A 589 11.04 -34.06 -0.79
CA ALA A 589 12.30 -34.51 -0.18
C ALA A 589 13.23 -35.18 -1.20
N LEU A 590 14.54 -35.20 -0.92
CA LEU A 590 15.51 -35.86 -1.79
C LEU A 590 15.61 -37.35 -1.48
N LYS A 591 15.38 -38.18 -2.50
CA LYS A 591 15.52 -39.64 -2.45
C LYS A 591 16.72 -40.10 -3.26
N LEU A 592 17.52 -41.00 -2.67
CA LEU A 592 18.58 -41.70 -3.40
C LEU A 592 17.92 -42.73 -4.34
N VAL A 593 18.18 -42.64 -5.64
CA VAL A 593 17.59 -43.55 -6.66
C VAL A 593 18.61 -44.49 -7.27
N SER A 594 19.89 -44.12 -7.32
CA SER A 594 20.95 -45.00 -7.81
C SER A 594 22.32 -44.66 -7.24
N GLY A 595 23.18 -45.66 -7.18
CA GLY A 595 24.60 -45.52 -6.89
C GLY A 595 25.43 -46.12 -8.02
N ALA A 596 26.59 -45.54 -8.27
CA ALA A 596 27.60 -46.07 -9.18
C ALA A 596 28.99 -45.91 -8.58
N ALA A 597 29.90 -46.81 -8.94
CA ALA A 597 31.28 -46.74 -8.52
C ALA A 597 32.22 -47.21 -9.62
N GLU A 598 33.45 -46.68 -9.61
CA GLU A 598 34.52 -47.04 -10.54
C GLU A 598 35.86 -47.03 -9.81
N ILE A 599 36.69 -48.06 -10.00
CA ILE A 599 38.05 -48.09 -9.44
C ILE A 599 38.91 -47.08 -10.20
N LYS A 600 39.70 -46.28 -9.48
CA LYS A 600 40.73 -45.44 -10.08
C LYS A 600 42.04 -46.21 -10.27
N GLY A 601 42.42 -46.45 -11.52
CA GLY A 601 43.70 -47.03 -11.94
C GLY A 601 43.64 -48.51 -12.28
N ASP A 602 44.64 -48.99 -13.03
CA ASP A 602 44.69 -50.36 -13.58
C ASP A 602 45.24 -51.42 -12.60
N GLN A 603 45.11 -51.21 -11.29
CA GLN A 603 45.76 -52.06 -10.29
C GLN A 603 44.96 -53.35 -10.01
N MET A 604 45.65 -54.50 -10.08
CA MET A 604 45.17 -55.73 -9.43
C MET A 604 45.06 -55.48 -7.93
N LEU A 605 43.90 -55.78 -7.36
CA LEU A 605 43.63 -55.62 -5.94
C LEU A 605 44.06 -56.90 -5.20
N GLU A 606 45.07 -56.80 -4.33
CA GLU A 606 45.53 -57.91 -3.51
C GLU A 606 45.09 -57.70 -2.05
N CYS A 607 44.19 -58.55 -1.55
CA CYS A 607 43.78 -58.50 -0.15
C CYS A 607 44.76 -59.29 0.71
N LYS A 608 45.62 -58.57 1.43
CA LYS A 608 46.63 -59.19 2.31
C LYS A 608 46.02 -59.97 3.48
N GLY A 609 44.79 -59.62 3.90
CA GLY A 609 44.10 -60.28 5.02
C GLY A 609 43.49 -61.64 4.66
N THR A 610 42.93 -61.78 3.46
CA THR A 610 42.26 -63.03 3.03
C THR A 610 43.14 -63.94 2.17
N GLY A 611 44.29 -63.43 1.71
CA GLY A 611 45.18 -64.15 0.80
C GLY A 611 44.60 -64.28 -0.62
N PHE A 612 43.49 -63.63 -0.95
CA PHE A 612 42.95 -63.62 -2.30
C PHE A 612 43.52 -62.45 -3.13
N ARG A 613 43.81 -62.75 -4.40
CA ARG A 613 44.09 -61.77 -5.44
C ARG A 613 42.87 -61.62 -6.33
N PHE A 614 42.42 -60.38 -6.52
CA PHE A 614 41.26 -60.03 -7.32
C PHE A 614 41.68 -59.36 -8.63
N GLU A 615 41.19 -59.92 -9.73
CA GLU A 615 41.16 -59.29 -11.05
C GLU A 615 39.75 -58.71 -11.23
N VAL A 616 39.58 -57.44 -10.88
CA VAL A 616 38.28 -56.78 -10.90
C VAL A 616 38.00 -56.21 -12.27
N ASN A 617 36.91 -56.64 -12.89
CA ASN A 617 36.45 -56.15 -14.20
C ASN A 617 35.45 -55.00 -14.06
N ALA A 618 34.66 -55.01 -12.98
CA ALA A 618 33.70 -53.96 -12.68
C ALA A 618 33.44 -53.86 -11.17
N ILE A 619 33.19 -52.64 -10.70
CA ILE A 619 32.63 -52.37 -9.40
C ILE A 619 31.26 -51.70 -9.59
N GLY A 620 30.29 -52.07 -8.77
CA GLY A 620 29.02 -51.38 -8.62
C GLY A 620 28.88 -50.81 -7.21
N LEU A 621 27.90 -49.92 -7.03
CA LEU A 621 27.50 -49.41 -5.73
C LEU A 621 25.98 -49.54 -5.63
N LYS A 622 25.52 -50.26 -4.61
CA LYS A 622 24.11 -50.48 -4.33
C LYS A 622 23.79 -49.99 -2.92
N PHE A 623 22.52 -49.88 -2.60
CA PHE A 623 22.08 -49.43 -1.29
C PHE A 623 20.81 -50.15 -0.83
N VAL A 624 20.58 -50.10 0.47
CA VAL A 624 19.33 -50.46 1.14
C VAL A 624 18.81 -49.22 1.85
N ASP A 625 17.49 -49.03 1.85
CA ASP A 625 16.78 -47.97 2.57
C ASP A 625 15.99 -48.59 3.73
N ASP A 626 16.44 -48.34 4.97
CA ASP A 626 15.73 -48.70 6.21
C ASP A 626 15.36 -47.44 7.02
N GLY A 627 15.03 -46.35 6.31
CA GLY A 627 14.92 -45.00 6.89
C GLY A 627 16.24 -44.23 6.93
N GLN A 628 17.35 -44.92 6.66
CA GLN A 628 18.63 -44.34 6.23
C GLN A 628 19.17 -45.17 5.05
N TYR A 629 20.04 -44.56 4.24
CA TYR A 629 20.68 -45.25 3.13
C TYR A 629 21.95 -45.95 3.58
N HIS A 630 21.96 -47.27 3.52
CA HIS A 630 23.12 -48.12 3.79
C HIS A 630 23.72 -48.58 2.46
N LEU A 631 24.95 -48.15 2.15
CA LEU A 631 25.61 -48.41 0.89
C LEU A 631 26.54 -49.62 0.99
N TYR A 632 26.67 -50.36 -0.12
CA TYR A 632 27.61 -51.46 -0.26
C TYR A 632 28.11 -51.56 -1.70
N PHE A 633 29.37 -51.95 -1.86
CA PHE A 633 29.95 -52.20 -3.17
C PHE A 633 29.54 -53.58 -3.68
N THR A 634 29.53 -53.75 -5.00
CA THR A 634 29.45 -55.06 -5.64
C THR A 634 30.66 -55.24 -6.55
N ILE A 635 31.26 -56.42 -6.57
CA ILE A 635 32.40 -56.71 -7.43
C ILE A 635 32.08 -57.80 -8.45
N SER A 636 32.56 -57.59 -9.66
CA SER A 636 32.52 -58.56 -10.75
C SER A 636 33.93 -58.74 -11.32
N GLY A 637 34.34 -59.98 -11.54
CA GLY A 637 35.72 -60.28 -11.93
C GLY A 637 36.13 -61.69 -11.55
N LYS A 638 37.40 -61.86 -11.18
CA LYS A 638 37.97 -63.14 -10.80
C LYS A 638 38.71 -63.05 -9.48
N ALA A 639 38.60 -64.09 -8.65
CA ALA A 639 39.40 -64.24 -7.45
C ALA A 639 40.25 -65.52 -7.52
N ARG A 640 41.51 -65.41 -7.11
CA ARG A 640 42.41 -66.56 -6.94
C ARG A 640 43.02 -66.53 -5.57
N PHE A 641 43.06 -67.69 -4.92
CA PHE A 641 43.74 -67.82 -3.63
C PHE A 641 45.26 -67.79 -3.85
N ASN A 642 45.97 -66.95 -3.10
CA ASN A 642 47.41 -66.79 -3.14
C ASN A 642 47.97 -66.93 -1.70
N PRO A 643 48.32 -68.16 -1.27
CA PRO A 643 48.85 -68.40 0.07
C PRO A 643 50.30 -67.89 0.15
N SER A 644 50.46 -66.59 0.35
CA SER A 644 51.76 -65.93 0.51
C SER A 644 52.56 -66.46 1.71
N ALA A 645 51.89 -67.09 2.69
CA ALA A 645 52.49 -67.64 3.90
C ALA A 645 52.77 -69.16 3.87
N ASP A 646 52.18 -69.92 2.94
CA ASP A 646 52.34 -71.39 2.88
C ASP A 646 52.30 -71.94 1.44
N SER A 647 53.36 -71.64 0.68
CA SER A 647 53.51 -72.05 -0.72
C SER A 647 53.71 -73.56 -0.93
N THR A 648 53.87 -74.34 0.15
CA THR A 648 54.16 -75.79 0.11
C THR A 648 53.15 -76.68 0.83
N GLY A 649 52.27 -76.12 1.66
CA GLY A 649 51.23 -76.87 2.37
C GLY A 649 50.01 -77.22 1.52
N PRO A 650 49.04 -77.98 2.07
CA PRO A 650 47.80 -78.39 1.38
C PRO A 650 47.01 -77.24 0.73
N LEU A 651 47.07 -76.04 1.32
CA LEU A 651 46.37 -74.85 0.81
C LEU A 651 47.00 -74.28 -0.47
N SER A 652 48.27 -74.61 -0.77
CA SER A 652 48.89 -74.26 -2.05
C SER A 652 48.17 -74.89 -3.25
N MET A 653 47.48 -76.02 -3.07
CA MET A 653 46.69 -76.67 -4.12
C MET A 653 45.46 -75.85 -4.53
N LEU A 654 44.96 -74.99 -3.64
CA LEU A 654 43.84 -74.08 -3.90
C LEU A 654 44.24 -72.89 -4.78
N SER A 655 45.54 -72.62 -4.96
CA SER A 655 46.02 -71.49 -5.79
C SER A 655 45.71 -71.61 -7.28
N LYS A 656 45.33 -72.82 -7.72
CA LYS A 656 44.89 -73.10 -9.10
C LYS A 656 43.39 -72.87 -9.30
N VAL A 657 42.63 -72.69 -8.22
CA VAL A 657 41.18 -72.49 -8.26
C VAL A 657 40.91 -71.02 -8.57
N GLU A 658 40.28 -70.77 -9.71
CA GLU A 658 39.82 -69.44 -10.12
C GLU A 658 38.31 -69.35 -9.92
N LEU A 659 37.87 -68.30 -9.22
CA LEU A 659 36.47 -68.05 -8.92
C LEU A 659 35.98 -66.90 -9.78
N GLU A 660 34.90 -67.12 -10.53
CA GLU A 660 34.20 -66.06 -11.25
C GLU A 660 33.22 -65.37 -10.30
N LEU A 661 33.39 -64.06 -10.16
CA LEU A 661 32.57 -63.21 -9.31
C LEU A 661 31.61 -62.40 -10.19
N VAL A 662 30.33 -62.41 -9.81
CA VAL A 662 29.28 -61.63 -10.48
C VAL A 662 28.48 -60.91 -9.39
N ASP A 663 28.61 -59.59 -9.35
CA ASP A 663 27.91 -58.69 -8.44
C ASP A 663 28.01 -59.09 -6.95
N CYS A 664 29.15 -59.67 -6.53
CA CYS A 664 29.33 -60.12 -5.15
C CYS A 664 29.39 -58.92 -4.19
N PRO A 665 28.54 -58.84 -3.16
CA PRO A 665 28.46 -57.69 -2.27
C PRO A 665 29.65 -57.63 -1.31
N ILE A 666 30.15 -56.41 -1.09
CA ILE A 666 31.26 -56.09 -0.20
C ILE A 666 30.91 -54.81 0.56
N THR A 667 31.07 -54.87 1.88
CA THR A 667 30.78 -53.76 2.79
C THR A 667 31.85 -53.67 3.87
N GLY A 668 32.00 -52.48 4.47
CA GLY A 668 32.87 -52.27 5.63
C GLY A 668 32.16 -52.58 6.95
N ASP A 669 30.88 -52.24 7.03
CA ASP A 669 29.98 -52.53 8.14
C ASP A 669 28.76 -53.30 7.62
N ALA A 670 28.53 -54.49 8.17
CA ALA A 670 27.45 -55.38 7.78
C ALA A 670 26.25 -55.35 8.75
N SER A 671 26.35 -54.60 9.85
CA SER A 671 25.41 -54.69 10.99
C SER A 671 23.94 -54.57 10.56
N VAL A 672 23.63 -53.60 9.69
CA VAL A 672 22.28 -53.42 9.12
C VAL A 672 22.12 -54.19 7.81
N LEU A 673 23.12 -54.13 6.92
CA LEU A 673 23.05 -54.73 5.59
C LEU A 673 22.80 -56.25 5.63
N ALA A 674 23.35 -56.98 6.61
CA ALA A 674 23.15 -58.42 6.75
C ALA A 674 21.69 -58.82 7.03
N GLU A 675 20.84 -57.89 7.47
CA GLU A 675 19.40 -58.12 7.65
C GLU A 675 18.62 -58.03 6.32
N HIS A 676 19.21 -57.39 5.30
CA HIS A 676 18.53 -57.06 4.04
C HIS A 676 19.17 -57.70 2.79
N ILE A 677 20.44 -58.11 2.85
CA ILE A 677 21.17 -58.71 1.72
C ILE A 677 21.97 -59.96 2.11
N ASP A 678 22.04 -60.90 1.18
CA ASP A 678 22.85 -62.11 1.32
C ASP A 678 24.30 -61.86 0.89
N PHE A 679 25.24 -61.99 1.84
CA PHE A 679 26.68 -61.91 1.54
C PHE A 679 27.27 -63.20 0.96
N LEU A 680 26.53 -64.32 0.98
CA LEU A 680 26.92 -65.59 0.39
C LEU A 680 26.29 -65.73 -1.01
N VAL A 681 27.08 -65.55 -2.06
CA VAL A 681 26.61 -65.57 -3.45
C VAL A 681 26.99 -66.90 -4.11
N ALA A 682 26.01 -67.53 -4.75
CA ALA A 682 26.26 -68.72 -5.56
C ALA A 682 27.15 -68.38 -6.76
N LEU A 683 28.15 -69.24 -7.03
CA LEU A 683 28.98 -69.07 -8.21
C LEU A 683 28.13 -69.30 -9.47
N PRO A 684 28.33 -68.52 -10.55
CA PRO A 684 27.63 -68.72 -11.81
C PRO A 684 27.81 -70.14 -12.36
N LYS A 685 29.00 -70.71 -12.11
CA LYS A 685 29.35 -72.09 -12.40
C LYS A 685 30.09 -72.69 -11.20
N PRO A 686 29.66 -73.85 -10.68
CA PRO A 686 30.43 -74.58 -9.69
C PRO A 686 31.84 -74.91 -10.20
N VAL A 687 32.82 -74.90 -9.28
CA VAL A 687 34.22 -75.20 -9.61
C VAL A 687 34.63 -76.50 -8.94
N ASP A 688 34.90 -77.51 -9.76
CA ASP A 688 35.40 -78.81 -9.31
C ASP A 688 36.93 -78.81 -9.21
N PHE A 689 37.49 -79.39 -8.16
CA PHE A 689 38.93 -79.55 -8.00
C PHE A 689 39.30 -80.75 -7.14
N ASP A 690 40.44 -81.37 -7.47
CA ASP A 690 41.02 -82.43 -6.67
C ASP A 690 41.78 -81.85 -5.47
N PHE A 691 41.34 -82.18 -4.26
CA PHE A 691 42.02 -81.83 -3.02
C PHE A 691 42.79 -83.05 -2.48
N LEU A 692 44.08 -82.85 -2.22
CA LEU A 692 45.01 -83.89 -1.72
C LEU A 692 45.12 -85.15 -2.62
N GLY A 693 44.62 -85.10 -3.86
CA GLY A 693 44.68 -86.20 -4.82
C GLY A 693 43.75 -87.39 -4.49
N CYS A 694 42.85 -87.25 -3.53
CA CYS A 694 41.93 -88.31 -3.11
C CYS A 694 40.49 -87.83 -2.84
N PHE A 695 40.25 -86.53 -2.80
CA PHE A 695 38.92 -85.94 -2.67
C PHE A 695 38.61 -85.09 -3.89
N ASN A 696 37.45 -85.30 -4.52
CA ASN A 696 36.92 -84.36 -5.50
C ASN A 696 35.98 -83.41 -4.77
N MET A 697 36.30 -82.13 -4.78
CA MET A 697 35.57 -81.08 -4.08
C MET A 697 34.88 -80.18 -5.11
N GLU A 698 33.64 -79.79 -4.84
CA GLU A 698 32.91 -78.83 -5.69
C GLU A 698 32.60 -77.56 -4.89
N LEU A 699 33.13 -76.42 -5.34
CA LEU A 699 32.81 -75.11 -4.79
C LEU A 699 31.60 -74.52 -5.49
N ARG A 700 30.57 -74.15 -4.71
CA ARG A 700 29.28 -73.68 -5.25
C ARG A 700 28.93 -72.24 -4.91
N ALA A 701 29.53 -71.67 -3.87
CA ALA A 701 29.26 -70.31 -3.44
C ALA A 701 30.47 -69.70 -2.75
N ILE A 702 30.59 -68.38 -2.83
CA ILE A 702 31.56 -67.57 -2.13
C ILE A 702 30.84 -66.43 -1.41
N GLY A 703 31.29 -66.12 -0.20
CA GLY A 703 30.80 -64.96 0.53
C GLY A 703 31.91 -64.16 1.19
N PHE A 704 31.68 -62.86 1.32
CA PHE A 704 32.53 -61.95 2.06
C PHE A 704 31.79 -61.54 3.33
N GLU A 705 32.18 -62.11 4.47
CA GLU A 705 31.55 -61.85 5.76
C GLU A 705 32.45 -60.88 6.56
N PRO A 706 32.11 -59.58 6.65
CA PRO A 706 33.01 -58.58 7.23
C PRO A 706 33.16 -58.71 8.76
N GLN A 707 32.20 -59.37 9.43
CA GLN A 707 32.07 -59.46 10.88
C GLN A 707 31.56 -60.85 11.29
N SER A 708 32.36 -61.90 11.08
CA SER A 708 31.92 -63.27 11.37
C SER A 708 31.88 -63.55 12.88
N LYS A 709 30.73 -64.05 13.36
CA LYS A 709 30.51 -64.40 14.78
C LYS A 709 31.44 -65.52 15.27
N VAL A 710 32.01 -66.32 14.36
CA VAL A 710 32.93 -67.41 14.68
C VAL A 710 34.31 -66.89 15.14
N PHE A 711 34.64 -65.64 14.82
CA PHE A 711 35.92 -64.98 15.14
C PHE A 711 35.75 -63.78 16.06
N ASP A 712 34.79 -63.85 17.00
CA ASP A 712 34.49 -62.80 17.98
C ASP A 712 34.23 -61.41 17.35
N GLY A 713 33.82 -61.37 16.07
CA GLY A 713 33.53 -60.15 15.32
C GLY A 713 34.75 -59.30 14.94
N GLY A 714 35.98 -59.78 15.18
CA GLY A 714 37.21 -58.99 15.01
C GLY A 714 37.83 -59.00 13.61
N ASP A 715 37.62 -60.06 12.82
CA ASP A 715 38.29 -60.25 11.52
C ASP A 715 37.29 -60.52 10.38
N CYS A 716 37.54 -59.94 9.20
CA CYS A 716 36.77 -60.21 7.99
C CYS A 716 37.13 -61.59 7.40
N GLN A 717 36.11 -62.39 7.05
CA GLN A 717 36.29 -63.74 6.50
C GLN A 717 35.79 -63.84 5.05
N THR A 718 36.53 -64.57 4.22
CA THR A 718 35.99 -65.12 2.96
C THR A 718 35.49 -66.54 3.23
N SER A 719 34.19 -66.78 3.05
CA SER A 719 33.56 -68.08 3.24
C SER A 719 33.29 -68.77 1.90
N CYS A 720 33.47 -70.09 1.87
CA CYS A 720 33.29 -70.92 0.68
C CYS A 720 32.39 -72.11 1.01
N ARG A 721 31.33 -72.34 0.23
CA ARG A 721 30.44 -73.50 0.41
C ARG A 721 30.88 -74.64 -0.51
N LEU A 722 31.44 -75.67 0.11
CA LEU A 722 31.90 -76.88 -0.57
C LEU A 722 30.83 -77.98 -0.49
N LYS A 723 30.62 -78.67 -1.60
CA LYS A 723 29.91 -79.94 -1.64
C LYS A 723 30.96 -81.06 -1.76
N LEU A 724 30.90 -81.98 -0.79
CA LEU A 724 31.69 -83.22 -0.73
C LEU A 724 31.02 -84.32 -1.55
#